data_AF-A0A542I063-F1
#
_entry.id   AF-A0A542I063-F1
#
_cell.length_a   1.000
_cell.length_b   1.000
_cell.length_c   1.000
_cell.angle_alpha   90.00
_cell.angle_beta   90.00
_cell.angle_gamma   90.00
#
_symmetry.space_group_name_H-M   'P 1'
#
loop_
_entity.id
_entity.type
_entity.pdbx_description
1 polymer ?
#
loop_
_entity_poly.entity_id
_entity_poly.type
_entity_poly.pdbx_seq_one_letter_code
_entity_poly.pdbx_strand_id
1 'polypeptide(L)'
;MSDWENSSTARVVPPARPRKLAKVPFVELADGRLQGVVSSGSDIERVYVSSVAAGTYAFACSTNNNRPCGGARGSFCNHIRALVTEAVLQYGADRVARYLRIEPTGAEPDAVALTAAMTGTRPPQADGKSAAAPVFSRFLRHLAYLELPAVTAPLPELQWFPPTRATDAPQAPRSGHGTAAGERADLLTAPVEGLGEVLAAVEAFDRTLVAGLLRPRPEQVDDLAELARAVSGSPLAARVAEAAGKAAAGAASEDHFVTLAAARTALFGAVHDALTVGVDEVTGRRREERTTEAPAARPTVNLLAAARTWLSDLARTGWRGIDHELAGGAAPIVSAMLPDPGLRRLATLLDGFAAELAASCPGSALARIPARRWGDLWSRALLLTMPGAADRPAVTAATGRLLPLGLDLHEHATAAQAQVHAVFEPADGTAPRLVRASVSVPKPDTVVAAGVWQLLRPHLSLLTALGEGRAMDLDAMPLTDEGDLIWDDARARAGEPADALATARVVLPAATALPTAPLDRHPARIAEPVFLEGYDSGQEDDTLTFTVAGHALPVDTDRIPTASPLTPEAVAASRACVGLLRWDGGGFRLQPLAVETTVRRKAVALHAGAWAGGTTDKVGVRAEKAATDAVTVLRERAGRLLRK
;
A
#
# COMPACT_ATOMS: atom_id res chain seq x y z
N MET A 1 -4.88 20.92 8.69
CA MET A 1 -5.37 20.10 7.56
C MET A 1 -6.50 19.18 8.04
N SER A 2 -7.29 18.57 7.16
CA SER A 2 -8.30 17.57 7.56
C SER A 2 -7.67 16.22 7.94
N ASP A 3 -8.36 15.36 8.69
CA ASP A 3 -7.86 14.03 9.12
C ASP A 3 -7.31 13.18 7.97
N TRP A 4 -8.00 13.19 6.82
CA TRP A 4 -7.54 12.47 5.63
C TRP A 4 -6.26 13.07 5.04
N GLU A 5 -6.09 14.39 5.06
CA GLU A 5 -4.86 15.03 4.58
C GLU A 5 -3.69 14.80 5.54
N ASN A 6 -3.99 14.59 6.82
CA ASN A 6 -3.05 14.29 7.91
C ASN A 6 -2.80 12.79 8.12
N SER A 7 -3.47 11.91 7.39
CA SER A 7 -3.29 10.46 7.48
C SER A 7 -2.15 9.99 6.57
N SER A 8 -1.26 9.17 7.11
CA SER A 8 -0.18 8.52 6.36
C SER A 8 -0.73 7.41 5.46
N THR A 9 -1.87 6.82 5.83
CA THR A 9 -2.51 5.72 5.09
C THR A 9 -3.78 6.15 4.35
N ALA A 10 -3.88 7.45 4.09
CA ALA A 10 -4.99 8.07 3.37
C ALA A 10 -5.24 7.39 2.02
N ARG A 11 -6.51 7.10 1.74
CA ARG A 11 -6.90 6.48 0.47
C ARG A 11 -6.89 7.51 -0.64
N VAL A 12 -5.94 7.39 -1.57
CA VAL A 12 -5.80 8.29 -2.74
C VAL A 12 -6.49 7.71 -3.97
N VAL A 13 -6.29 6.43 -4.23
CA VAL A 13 -6.85 5.72 -5.39
C VAL A 13 -7.80 4.65 -4.89
N PRO A 14 -9.06 4.61 -5.38
CA PRO A 14 -9.96 3.49 -5.09
C PRO A 14 -9.36 2.17 -5.57
N PRO A 15 -9.56 1.05 -4.83
CA PRO A 15 -9.09 -0.26 -5.25
C PRO A 15 -9.76 -0.67 -6.57
N ALA A 16 -8.98 -1.33 -7.45
CA ALA A 16 -9.54 -1.86 -8.69
C ALA A 16 -10.55 -2.98 -8.40
N ARG A 17 -11.61 -3.05 -9.22
CA ARG A 17 -12.66 -4.07 -9.09
C ARG A 17 -12.31 -5.33 -9.90
N PRO A 18 -12.58 -6.55 -9.39
CA PRO A 18 -12.42 -7.77 -10.18
C PRO A 18 -13.26 -7.72 -11.46
N ARG A 19 -12.66 -8.09 -12.60
CA ARG A 19 -13.34 -8.07 -13.92
C ARG A 19 -12.85 -9.19 -14.84
N LYS A 20 -13.60 -9.44 -15.91
CA LYS A 20 -13.23 -10.45 -16.92
C LYS A 20 -12.18 -9.89 -17.89
N LEU A 21 -11.03 -10.56 -17.98
CA LEU A 21 -9.90 -10.08 -18.78
C LEU A 21 -9.84 -10.64 -20.21
N ALA A 22 -10.75 -11.57 -20.56
CA ALA A 22 -10.73 -12.23 -21.86
C ALA A 22 -10.88 -11.24 -23.04
N LYS A 23 -11.78 -10.25 -22.92
CA LYS A 23 -12.08 -9.29 -23.98
C LYS A 23 -11.18 -8.05 -23.94
N VAL A 24 -11.00 -7.44 -22.78
CA VAL A 24 -10.17 -6.24 -22.59
C VAL A 24 -9.14 -6.54 -21.50
N PRO A 25 -7.99 -7.14 -21.85
CA PRO A 25 -6.99 -7.51 -20.85
C PRO A 25 -6.33 -6.30 -20.18
N PHE A 26 -6.38 -5.11 -20.80
CA PHE A 26 -5.71 -3.91 -20.29
C PHE A 26 -6.51 -2.65 -20.63
N VAL A 27 -6.67 -1.79 -19.65
CA VAL A 27 -7.32 -0.47 -19.75
C VAL A 27 -6.64 0.44 -18.74
N GLU A 28 -6.40 1.70 -19.10
CA GLU A 28 -5.79 2.69 -18.22
C GLU A 28 -6.32 4.10 -18.52
N LEU A 29 -6.21 4.97 -17.52
CA LEU A 29 -6.33 6.42 -17.65
C LEU A 29 -4.92 7.00 -17.54
N ALA A 30 -4.29 7.28 -18.68
CA ALA A 30 -2.92 7.78 -18.73
C ALA A 30 -2.72 8.77 -19.89
N ASP A 31 -1.77 9.68 -19.75
CA ASP A 31 -1.35 10.63 -20.80
C ASP A 31 -2.52 11.41 -21.44
N GLY A 32 -3.49 11.83 -20.61
CA GLY A 32 -4.69 12.53 -21.06
C GLY A 32 -5.63 11.68 -21.94
N ARG A 33 -5.52 10.34 -21.89
CA ARG A 33 -6.31 9.39 -22.68
C ARG A 33 -6.93 8.29 -21.83
N LEU A 34 -8.14 7.88 -22.19
CA LEU A 34 -8.61 6.53 -21.89
C LEU A 34 -8.06 5.62 -22.98
N GLN A 35 -7.24 4.64 -22.61
CA GLN A 35 -6.55 3.80 -23.58
C GLN A 35 -6.39 2.36 -23.08
N GLY A 36 -6.10 1.44 -24.00
CA GLY A 36 -5.85 0.06 -23.62
C GLY A 36 -5.83 -0.91 -24.79
N VAL A 37 -5.90 -2.19 -24.44
CA VAL A 37 -5.77 -3.32 -25.36
C VAL A 37 -7.01 -4.18 -25.31
N VAL A 38 -7.56 -4.47 -26.48
CA VAL A 38 -8.74 -5.31 -26.69
C VAL A 38 -8.35 -6.54 -27.50
N SER A 39 -8.73 -7.71 -27.02
CA SER A 39 -8.42 -9.00 -27.65
C SER A 39 -9.06 -9.14 -29.03
N SER A 40 -8.31 -9.70 -29.98
CA SER A 40 -8.88 -10.18 -31.23
C SER A 40 -9.59 -11.51 -31.01
N GLY A 41 -10.79 -11.69 -31.58
CA GLY A 41 -11.51 -12.96 -31.53
C GLY A 41 -10.97 -14.06 -32.45
N SER A 42 -9.90 -13.78 -33.20
CA SER A 42 -9.37 -14.66 -34.26
C SER A 42 -7.92 -15.11 -34.04
N ASP A 43 -7.18 -14.46 -33.14
CA ASP A 43 -5.81 -14.80 -32.80
C ASP A 43 -5.48 -14.10 -31.47
N ILE A 44 -4.94 -14.84 -30.51
CA ILE A 44 -4.58 -14.32 -29.19
C ILE A 44 -3.37 -13.37 -29.24
N GLU A 45 -2.49 -13.52 -30.23
CA GLU A 45 -1.33 -12.66 -30.46
C GLU A 45 -1.69 -11.33 -31.14
N ARG A 46 -2.83 -11.31 -31.83
CA ARG A 46 -3.38 -10.10 -32.42
C ARG A 46 -4.22 -9.37 -31.38
N VAL A 47 -3.90 -8.11 -31.12
CA VAL A 47 -4.69 -7.28 -30.23
C VAL A 47 -4.96 -5.93 -30.86
N TYR A 48 -6.06 -5.29 -30.47
CA TYR A 48 -6.42 -3.95 -30.88
C TYR A 48 -6.05 -2.96 -29.79
N VAL A 49 -5.18 -2.02 -30.13
CA VAL A 49 -4.85 -0.87 -29.31
C VAL A 49 -5.88 0.21 -29.58
N SER A 50 -6.62 0.59 -28.54
CA SER A 50 -7.73 1.54 -28.64
C SER A 50 -7.50 2.71 -27.68
N SER A 51 -7.88 3.92 -28.09
CA SER A 51 -7.75 5.11 -27.25
C SER A 51 -8.76 6.19 -27.58
N VAL A 52 -9.08 7.01 -26.58
CA VAL A 52 -9.93 8.20 -26.64
C VAL A 52 -9.24 9.33 -25.86
N ALA A 53 -8.98 10.46 -26.51
CA ALA A 53 -8.36 11.63 -25.87
C ALA A 53 -9.36 12.39 -24.99
N ALA A 54 -8.92 12.87 -23.83
CA ALA A 54 -9.72 13.71 -22.96
C ALA A 54 -10.08 15.05 -23.63
N GLY A 55 -11.29 15.54 -23.39
CA GLY A 55 -11.82 16.82 -23.91
C GLY A 55 -12.17 16.83 -25.40
N THR A 56 -11.26 16.39 -26.28
CA THR A 56 -11.52 16.34 -27.74
C THR A 56 -12.25 15.08 -28.18
N TYR A 57 -12.17 14.02 -27.35
CA TYR A 57 -12.66 12.67 -27.62
C TYR A 57 -12.11 12.05 -28.92
N ALA A 58 -11.02 12.62 -29.45
CA ALA A 58 -10.35 12.13 -30.63
C ALA A 58 -9.93 10.68 -30.41
N PHE A 59 -10.33 9.79 -31.31
CA PHE A 59 -10.25 8.35 -31.08
C PHE A 59 -9.37 7.64 -32.09
N ALA A 60 -8.72 6.57 -31.65
CA ALA A 60 -7.95 5.69 -32.51
C ALA A 60 -8.15 4.23 -32.11
N CYS A 61 -8.16 3.35 -33.11
CA CYS A 61 -8.21 1.91 -32.93
C CYS A 61 -7.45 1.22 -34.07
N SER A 62 -6.40 0.49 -33.72
CA SER A 62 -5.58 -0.27 -34.69
C SER A 62 -5.07 -1.55 -34.05
N THR A 63 -4.69 -2.52 -34.87
CA THR A 63 -3.99 -3.70 -34.35
C THR A 63 -2.59 -3.35 -33.83
N ASN A 64 -1.99 -4.23 -33.03
CA ASN A 64 -0.60 -4.12 -32.53
C ASN A 64 0.48 -4.10 -33.64
N ASN A 65 0.11 -4.38 -34.90
CA ASN A 65 0.95 -4.17 -36.09
C ASN A 65 0.49 -2.97 -36.94
N ASN A 66 -0.17 -1.99 -36.32
CA ASN A 66 -0.58 -0.70 -36.91
C ASN A 66 -1.55 -0.78 -38.09
N ARG A 67 -2.35 -1.85 -38.22
CA ARG A 67 -3.43 -1.90 -39.22
C ARG A 67 -4.69 -1.21 -38.66
N PRO A 68 -5.28 -0.23 -39.37
CA PRO A 68 -6.49 0.44 -38.91
C PRO A 68 -7.65 -0.52 -38.67
N CYS A 69 -8.44 -0.28 -37.62
CA CYS A 69 -9.63 -1.07 -37.35
C CYS A 69 -10.73 -0.77 -38.37
N GLY A 70 -11.13 -1.77 -39.17
CA GLY A 70 -12.21 -1.63 -40.16
C GLY A 70 -13.60 -1.32 -39.58
N GLY A 71 -13.76 -1.40 -38.25
CA GLY A 71 -14.97 -1.01 -37.53
C GLY A 71 -14.99 0.45 -37.07
N ALA A 72 -13.87 1.18 -37.17
CA ALA A 72 -13.75 2.57 -36.71
C ALA A 72 -14.29 3.60 -37.73
N ARG A 73 -15.31 3.25 -38.52
CA ARG A 73 -15.85 3.97 -39.69
C ARG A 73 -16.45 5.35 -39.34
N GLY A 74 -15.64 6.31 -38.92
CA GLY A 74 -16.07 7.66 -38.51
C GLY A 74 -16.78 7.73 -37.15
N SER A 75 -16.76 6.66 -36.35
CA SER A 75 -17.33 6.62 -35.00
C SER A 75 -16.63 5.57 -34.13
N PHE A 76 -16.94 5.54 -32.84
CA PHE A 76 -16.39 4.57 -31.89
C PHE A 76 -16.78 3.14 -32.28
N CYS A 77 -15.78 2.33 -32.60
CA CYS A 77 -15.94 0.92 -32.89
C CYS A 77 -16.29 0.11 -31.63
N ASN A 78 -16.63 -1.17 -31.81
CA ASN A 78 -16.94 -2.07 -30.69
C ASN A 78 -15.77 -2.26 -29.70
N HIS A 79 -14.52 -2.12 -30.14
CA HIS A 79 -13.37 -2.18 -29.24
C HIS A 79 -13.31 -0.97 -28.31
N ILE A 80 -13.52 0.24 -28.84
CA ILE A 80 -13.54 1.48 -28.04
C ILE A 80 -14.72 1.43 -27.05
N ARG A 81 -15.91 1.01 -27.49
CA ARG A 81 -17.06 0.86 -26.59
C ARG A 81 -16.77 -0.12 -25.46
N ALA A 82 -16.19 -1.28 -25.77
CA ALA A 82 -15.78 -2.25 -24.76
C ALA A 82 -14.73 -1.68 -23.79
N LEU A 83 -13.77 -0.90 -24.31
CA LEU A 83 -12.77 -0.22 -23.50
C LEU A 83 -13.42 0.76 -22.50
N VAL A 84 -14.38 1.59 -22.94
CA VAL A 84 -15.13 2.51 -22.06
C VAL A 84 -15.90 1.74 -20.99
N THR A 85 -16.59 0.67 -21.36
CA THR A 85 -17.31 -0.19 -20.40
C THR A 85 -16.38 -0.72 -19.31
N GLU A 86 -15.21 -1.24 -19.69
CA GLU A 86 -14.27 -1.83 -18.75
C GLU A 86 -13.54 -0.77 -17.91
N ALA A 87 -13.33 0.44 -18.45
CA ALA A 87 -12.81 1.57 -17.68
C ALA A 87 -13.79 2.00 -16.58
N VAL A 88 -15.08 2.12 -16.91
CA VAL A 88 -16.12 2.45 -15.92
C VAL A 88 -16.23 1.36 -14.86
N LEU A 89 -16.15 0.09 -15.27
CA LEU A 89 -16.14 -1.04 -14.33
C LEU A 89 -14.92 -1.02 -13.40
N GLN A 90 -13.73 -0.72 -13.93
CA GLN A 90 -12.46 -0.76 -13.17
C GLN A 90 -12.26 0.47 -12.29
N TYR A 91 -12.59 1.66 -12.79
CA TYR A 91 -12.24 2.94 -12.16
C TYR A 91 -13.45 3.71 -11.60
N GLY A 92 -14.67 3.27 -11.89
CA GLY A 92 -15.90 4.00 -11.57
C GLY A 92 -16.22 5.09 -12.60
N ALA A 93 -17.52 5.34 -12.82
CA ALA A 93 -17.99 6.25 -13.85
C ALA A 93 -17.55 7.70 -13.61
N ASP A 94 -17.65 8.19 -12.37
CA ASP A 94 -17.28 9.57 -12.03
C ASP A 94 -15.81 9.88 -12.31
N ARG A 95 -14.93 8.92 -12.00
CA ARG A 95 -13.49 9.07 -12.26
C ARG A 95 -13.22 9.10 -13.76
N VAL A 96 -13.85 8.22 -14.53
CA VAL A 96 -13.70 8.19 -16.00
C VAL A 96 -14.26 9.47 -16.62
N ALA A 97 -15.44 9.93 -16.16
CA ALA A 97 -16.08 11.16 -16.64
C ALA A 97 -15.20 12.38 -16.38
N ARG A 98 -14.73 12.56 -15.13
CA ARG A 98 -13.84 13.65 -14.74
C ARG A 98 -12.54 13.65 -15.54
N TYR A 99 -11.92 12.48 -15.67
CA TYR A 99 -10.66 12.34 -16.42
C TYR A 99 -10.83 12.69 -17.90
N LEU A 100 -11.93 12.23 -18.53
CA LEU A 100 -12.23 12.53 -19.92
C LEU A 100 -12.82 13.93 -20.14
N ARG A 101 -13.09 14.69 -19.07
CA ARG A 101 -13.72 16.03 -19.08
C ARG A 101 -15.14 16.01 -19.65
N ILE A 102 -15.89 14.97 -19.30
CA ILE A 102 -17.31 14.82 -19.64
C ILE A 102 -18.12 15.48 -18.53
N GLU A 103 -19.08 16.34 -18.88
CA GLU A 103 -20.11 16.83 -17.97
C GLU A 103 -21.27 15.83 -17.97
N PRO A 104 -21.43 15.00 -16.92
CA PRO A 104 -22.51 14.01 -16.90
C PRO A 104 -23.87 14.70 -16.74
N THR A 105 -24.84 14.32 -17.57
CA THR A 105 -26.24 14.73 -17.41
C THR A 105 -27.01 13.64 -16.67
N GLY A 106 -27.21 13.77 -15.35
CA GLY A 106 -27.93 12.80 -14.52
C GLY A 106 -27.26 12.53 -13.16
N ALA A 107 -27.93 11.78 -12.29
CA ALA A 107 -27.48 11.52 -10.92
C ALA A 107 -26.31 10.52 -10.83
N GLU A 108 -26.23 9.53 -11.74
CA GLU A 108 -25.10 8.59 -11.83
C GLU A 108 -24.82 8.26 -13.31
N PRO A 109 -23.68 8.70 -13.88
CA PRO A 109 -23.33 8.34 -15.24
C PRO A 109 -22.95 6.85 -15.33
N ASP A 110 -23.32 6.19 -16.43
CA ASP A 110 -22.85 4.85 -16.76
C ASP A 110 -22.01 4.85 -18.05
N ALA A 111 -21.44 3.70 -18.42
CA ALA A 111 -20.63 3.59 -19.63
C ALA A 111 -21.38 3.95 -20.91
N VAL A 112 -22.71 3.73 -20.95
CA VAL A 112 -23.55 4.04 -22.11
C VAL A 112 -23.73 5.54 -22.23
N ALA A 113 -24.05 6.23 -21.13
CA ALA A 113 -24.19 7.67 -21.05
C ALA A 113 -22.88 8.38 -21.41
N LEU A 114 -21.74 7.94 -20.86
CA LEU A 114 -20.43 8.53 -21.20
C LEU A 114 -20.08 8.31 -22.68
N THR A 115 -20.36 7.13 -23.23
CA THR A 115 -20.16 6.86 -24.66
C THR A 115 -21.07 7.74 -25.53
N ALA A 116 -22.33 7.91 -25.16
CA ALA A 116 -23.28 8.74 -25.88
C ALA A 116 -22.87 10.22 -25.86
N ALA A 117 -22.45 10.74 -24.70
CA ALA A 117 -21.96 12.11 -24.56
C ALA A 117 -20.76 12.38 -25.48
N MET A 118 -19.76 11.49 -25.46
CA MET A 118 -18.58 11.62 -26.32
C MET A 118 -18.91 11.50 -27.80
N THR A 119 -19.75 10.53 -28.20
CA THR A 119 -20.10 10.35 -29.61
C THR A 119 -21.00 11.46 -30.15
N GLY A 120 -21.81 12.08 -29.29
CA GLY A 120 -22.65 13.25 -29.61
C GLY A 120 -21.85 14.46 -30.08
N THR A 121 -20.59 14.61 -29.65
CA THR A 121 -19.70 15.70 -30.11
C THR A 121 -19.11 15.45 -31.50
N ARG A 122 -19.40 14.31 -32.14
CA ARG A 122 -18.85 13.88 -33.44
C ARG A 122 -17.31 13.95 -33.46
N PRO A 123 -16.63 13.22 -32.56
CA PRO A 123 -15.19 13.34 -32.41
C PRO A 123 -14.43 12.91 -33.65
N PRO A 124 -13.27 13.51 -33.93
CA PRO A 124 -12.44 13.13 -35.06
C PRO A 124 -11.74 11.79 -34.82
N GLN A 125 -11.54 11.04 -35.91
CA GLN A 125 -10.65 9.88 -35.89
C GLN A 125 -9.19 10.37 -35.97
N ALA A 126 -8.37 10.04 -34.98
CA ALA A 126 -6.96 10.37 -34.93
C ALA A 126 -6.09 9.32 -35.64
N ASP A 127 -4.86 9.69 -36.02
CA ASP A 127 -3.87 8.70 -36.44
C ASP A 127 -3.48 7.82 -35.25
N GLY A 128 -3.78 6.52 -35.35
CA GLY A 128 -3.53 5.56 -34.29
C GLY A 128 -2.05 5.19 -34.12
N LYS A 129 -1.18 5.50 -35.07
CA LYS A 129 0.23 5.07 -35.03
C LYS A 129 1.01 5.66 -33.86
N SER A 130 0.80 6.94 -33.55
CA SER A 130 1.53 7.63 -32.49
C SER A 130 1.11 7.20 -31.08
N ALA A 131 -0.15 6.80 -30.90
CA ALA A 131 -0.67 6.33 -29.61
C ALA A 131 -0.52 4.80 -29.42
N ALA A 132 -0.49 4.01 -30.50
CA ALA A 132 -0.56 2.55 -30.39
C ALA A 132 0.70 1.93 -29.75
N ALA A 133 1.89 2.38 -30.16
CA ALA A 133 3.15 1.82 -29.65
C ALA A 133 3.34 2.08 -28.15
N PRO A 134 3.19 3.31 -27.61
CA PRO A 134 3.29 3.55 -26.18
C PRO A 134 2.29 2.72 -25.35
N VAL A 135 1.03 2.64 -25.77
CA VAL A 135 0.00 1.85 -25.07
C VAL A 135 0.34 0.36 -25.09
N PHE A 136 0.82 -0.16 -26.21
CA PHE A 136 1.23 -1.56 -26.30
C PHE A 136 2.45 -1.84 -25.41
N SER A 137 3.45 -0.96 -25.39
CA SER A 137 4.59 -1.09 -24.46
C SER A 137 4.17 -1.04 -22.99
N ARG A 138 3.21 -0.19 -22.61
CA ARG A 138 2.63 -0.16 -21.26
C ARG A 138 1.92 -1.49 -20.93
N PHE A 139 1.19 -2.06 -21.89
CA PHE A 139 0.59 -3.38 -21.74
C PHE A 139 1.63 -4.50 -21.57
N LEU A 140 2.73 -4.47 -22.32
CA LEU A 140 3.81 -5.45 -22.13
C LEU A 140 4.43 -5.32 -20.72
N ARG A 141 4.65 -4.10 -20.24
CA ARG A 141 5.11 -3.86 -18.86
C ARG A 141 4.10 -4.41 -17.84
N HIS A 142 2.81 -4.18 -18.05
CA HIS A 142 1.73 -4.73 -17.22
C HIS A 142 1.78 -6.26 -17.14
N LEU A 143 2.04 -6.94 -18.26
CA LEU A 143 2.22 -8.40 -18.28
C LEU A 143 3.52 -8.83 -17.59
N ALA A 144 4.61 -8.06 -17.73
CA ALA A 144 5.92 -8.40 -17.19
C ALA A 144 5.92 -8.52 -15.65
N TYR A 145 5.00 -7.86 -14.93
CA TYR A 145 4.83 -8.05 -13.49
C TYR A 145 4.64 -9.52 -13.09
N LEU A 146 3.98 -10.32 -13.94
CA LEU A 146 3.72 -11.74 -13.66
C LEU A 146 4.95 -12.65 -13.81
N GLU A 147 6.00 -12.17 -14.48
CA GLU A 147 7.26 -12.90 -14.69
C GLU A 147 8.33 -12.55 -13.65
N LEU A 148 8.07 -11.54 -12.80
CA LEU A 148 8.99 -11.14 -11.75
C LEU A 148 8.90 -12.11 -10.56
N PRO A 149 10.04 -12.50 -9.97
CA PRO A 149 10.04 -13.43 -8.85
C PRO A 149 9.42 -12.80 -7.60
N ALA A 150 8.70 -13.62 -6.83
CA ALA A 150 8.31 -13.29 -5.46
C ALA A 150 9.56 -13.07 -4.59
N VAL A 151 9.42 -12.28 -3.53
CA VAL A 151 10.47 -12.10 -2.50
C VAL A 151 9.90 -12.38 -1.11
N THR A 152 10.71 -13.00 -0.26
CA THR A 152 10.39 -13.23 1.17
C THR A 152 11.11 -12.25 2.10
N ALA A 153 12.00 -11.42 1.54
CA ALA A 153 12.54 -10.27 2.25
C ALA A 153 11.42 -9.27 2.56
N PRO A 154 11.43 -8.64 3.75
CA PRO A 154 10.39 -7.69 4.13
C PRO A 154 10.38 -6.50 3.17
N LEU A 155 9.18 -6.06 2.79
CA LEU A 155 8.93 -4.79 2.11
C LEU A 155 8.15 -3.85 3.04
N PRO A 156 8.83 -3.20 4.00
CA PRO A 156 8.21 -2.32 4.98
C PRO A 156 7.20 -1.31 4.43
N GLU A 157 7.51 -0.80 3.24
CA GLU A 157 6.81 0.27 2.56
C GLU A 157 5.37 -0.09 2.19
N LEU A 158 5.06 -1.38 2.06
CA LEU A 158 3.72 -1.83 1.73
C LEU A 158 2.69 -1.54 2.85
N GLN A 159 3.13 -1.25 4.08
CA GLN A 159 2.24 -0.82 5.17
C GLN A 159 1.57 0.54 4.92
N TRP A 160 2.16 1.40 4.09
CA TRP A 160 1.48 2.61 3.60
C TRP A 160 0.39 2.29 2.57
N PHE A 161 0.31 1.06 2.07
CA PHE A 161 -0.68 0.64 1.07
C PHE A 161 -1.60 -0.45 1.64
N PRO A 162 -2.43 -0.12 2.66
CA PRO A 162 -3.37 -1.09 3.19
C PRO A 162 -4.37 -1.53 2.14
N PRO A 163 -4.82 -2.80 2.20
CA PRO A 163 -5.94 -3.25 1.41
C PRO A 163 -7.12 -2.45 1.90
N THR A 164 -7.85 -1.85 0.98
CA THR A 164 -9.04 -1.10 1.32
C THR A 164 -10.22 -1.76 0.66
N ARG A 165 -11.30 -1.98 1.41
CA ARG A 165 -12.56 -2.39 0.81
C ARG A 165 -13.07 -1.29 -0.10
N ALA A 166 -13.60 -1.67 -1.26
CA ALA A 166 -14.40 -0.75 -2.07
C ALA A 166 -15.70 -0.46 -1.31
N THR A 167 -15.71 0.59 -0.51
CA THR A 167 -16.92 1.18 0.06
C THR A 167 -17.43 2.23 -0.93
N ASP A 168 -18.73 2.22 -1.23
CA ASP A 168 -19.35 3.21 -2.12
C ASP A 168 -19.56 4.58 -1.43
N ALA A 169 -19.10 4.75 -0.19
CA ALA A 169 -19.25 5.98 0.58
C ALA A 169 -17.92 6.78 0.68
N PRO A 170 -17.94 8.12 0.47
CA PRO A 170 -16.81 8.97 0.81
C PRO A 170 -16.58 8.95 2.33
N GLN A 171 -15.32 8.86 2.76
CA GLN A 171 -14.94 8.97 4.17
C GLN A 171 -15.38 10.35 4.70
N ALA A 172 -16.37 10.37 5.59
CA ALA A 172 -16.80 11.57 6.29
C ALA A 172 -15.70 12.04 7.26
N PRO A 173 -15.57 13.36 7.51
CA PRO A 173 -14.69 13.88 8.54
C PRO A 173 -15.17 13.38 9.92
N ARG A 174 -14.24 12.87 10.73
CA ARG A 174 -14.51 12.33 12.06
C ARG A 174 -14.27 13.42 13.11
N SER A 175 -15.14 13.53 14.11
CA SER A 175 -14.97 14.47 15.22
C SER A 175 -14.74 13.69 16.51
N GLY A 176 -13.67 13.98 17.26
CA GLY A 176 -13.39 13.28 18.51
C GLY A 176 -13.77 14.12 19.72
N HIS A 177 -14.40 13.51 20.75
CA HIS A 177 -14.43 13.97 22.15
C HIS A 177 -14.46 12.74 23.07
N GLY A 178 -13.61 12.71 24.11
CA GLY A 178 -13.46 11.55 25.03
C GLY A 178 -14.09 11.75 26.41
N THR A 179 -14.12 10.66 27.20
CA THR A 179 -14.21 10.65 28.68
C THR A 179 -13.58 9.37 29.27
N ALA A 180 -12.88 9.52 30.41
CA ALA A 180 -12.04 8.56 31.17
C ALA A 180 -12.84 7.59 32.09
N ALA A 181 -12.31 6.60 32.84
CA ALA A 181 -10.93 6.22 33.22
C ALA A 181 -10.85 4.72 33.65
N GLY A 182 -9.67 4.12 33.50
CA GLY A 182 -9.30 2.74 33.84
C GLY A 182 -7.81 2.47 33.58
N GLU A 183 -6.97 2.60 34.63
CA GLU A 183 -5.52 2.89 34.72
C GLU A 183 -4.51 2.46 33.63
N ARG A 184 -4.79 1.52 32.71
CA ARG A 184 -3.84 1.12 31.64
C ARG A 184 -4.33 1.38 30.22
N ALA A 185 -5.63 1.34 29.96
CA ALA A 185 -6.15 1.64 28.61
C ALA A 185 -6.11 3.15 28.30
N ASP A 186 -6.18 4.01 29.34
CA ASP A 186 -5.98 5.46 29.27
C ASP A 186 -4.65 5.83 28.60
N LEU A 187 -3.61 4.98 28.68
CA LEU A 187 -2.30 5.26 28.09
C LEU A 187 -2.33 5.30 26.55
N LEU A 188 -3.31 4.67 25.91
CA LEU A 188 -3.52 4.76 24.46
C LEU A 188 -4.20 6.06 24.04
N THR A 189 -4.80 6.79 24.98
CA THR A 189 -5.45 8.09 24.73
C THR A 189 -4.76 9.24 25.47
N ALA A 190 -3.79 8.93 26.34
CA ALA A 190 -3.02 9.89 27.09
C ALA A 190 -2.19 10.79 26.15
N PRO A 191 -2.11 12.09 26.45
CA PRO A 191 -1.30 12.99 25.66
C PRO A 191 0.18 12.63 25.81
N VAL A 192 0.84 12.39 24.68
CA VAL A 192 2.30 12.24 24.64
C VAL A 192 2.93 13.64 24.58
N GLU A 193 3.81 13.94 25.52
CA GLU A 193 4.51 15.23 25.58
C GLU A 193 5.26 15.52 24.27
N GLY A 194 5.12 16.74 23.75
CA GLY A 194 5.76 17.17 22.51
C GLY A 194 5.19 16.57 21.21
N LEU A 195 4.29 15.58 21.28
CA LEU A 195 3.72 14.93 20.08
C LEU A 195 3.04 15.94 19.15
N GLY A 196 2.20 16.81 19.71
CA GLY A 196 1.49 17.83 18.94
C GLY A 196 2.45 18.80 18.23
N GLU A 197 3.52 19.21 18.90
CA GLU A 197 4.54 20.11 18.35
C GLU A 197 5.30 19.47 17.20
N VAL A 198 5.69 18.18 17.34
CA VAL A 198 6.36 17.44 16.27
C VAL A 198 5.43 17.26 15.07
N LEU A 199 4.17 16.88 15.28
CA LEU A 199 3.20 16.70 14.19
C LEU A 199 2.90 18.03 13.47
N ALA A 200 2.88 19.15 14.19
CA ALA A 200 2.72 20.49 13.64
C ALA A 200 3.92 20.89 12.77
N ALA A 201 5.16 20.66 13.25
CA ALA A 201 6.37 20.95 12.49
C ALA A 201 6.45 20.13 11.20
N VAL A 202 6.02 18.86 11.22
CA VAL A 202 5.95 18.07 9.99
C VAL A 202 4.79 18.50 9.10
N GLU A 203 3.62 18.86 9.66
CA GLU A 203 2.52 19.43 8.87
C GLU A 203 2.97 20.72 8.15
N ALA A 204 3.74 21.57 8.82
CA ALA A 204 4.36 22.75 8.23
C ALA A 204 5.26 22.39 7.04
N PHE A 205 6.19 21.45 7.22
CA PHE A 205 7.01 21.00 6.11
C PHE A 205 6.20 20.39 4.95
N ASP A 206 5.15 19.62 5.25
CA ASP A 206 4.29 19.01 4.22
C ASP A 206 3.58 20.07 3.37
N ARG A 207 3.18 21.22 3.95
CA ARG A 207 2.66 22.37 3.19
C ARG A 207 3.68 22.94 2.21
N THR A 208 4.97 22.91 2.54
CA THR A 208 6.03 23.36 1.62
C THR A 208 6.13 22.44 0.40
N LEU A 209 5.99 21.12 0.58
CA LEU A 209 5.96 20.14 -0.51
C LEU A 209 4.69 20.24 -1.36
N VAL A 210 3.54 20.62 -0.76
CA VAL A 210 2.30 20.90 -1.51
C VAL A 210 2.51 22.01 -2.54
N ALA A 211 3.16 23.11 -2.12
CA ALA A 211 3.35 24.28 -2.96
C ALA A 211 4.62 24.22 -3.85
N GLY A 212 5.62 23.43 -3.45
CA GLY A 212 6.88 23.26 -4.17
C GLY A 212 8.00 24.16 -3.67
N LEU A 213 9.24 23.68 -3.79
CA LEU A 213 10.45 24.30 -3.25
C LEU A 213 11.27 25.09 -4.29
N LEU A 214 10.80 25.17 -5.55
CA LEU A 214 11.51 25.94 -6.59
C LEU A 214 11.42 27.46 -6.38
N ARG A 215 10.27 27.95 -5.90
CA ARG A 215 10.01 29.38 -5.64
C ARG A 215 9.20 29.57 -4.35
N PRO A 216 9.81 29.33 -3.17
CA PRO A 216 9.11 29.44 -1.90
C PRO A 216 8.59 30.85 -1.64
N ARG A 217 7.39 30.94 -1.07
CA ARG A 217 6.77 32.17 -0.55
C ARG A 217 7.17 32.40 0.91
N PRO A 218 6.98 33.60 1.47
CA PRO A 218 7.33 33.89 2.88
C PRO A 218 6.78 32.86 3.88
N GLU A 219 5.51 32.46 3.75
CA GLU A 219 4.90 31.42 4.61
C GLU A 219 5.64 30.07 4.53
N GLN A 220 6.11 29.68 3.33
CA GLN A 220 6.89 28.45 3.15
C GLN A 220 8.30 28.56 3.74
N VAL A 221 8.87 29.77 3.79
CA VAL A 221 10.17 30.03 4.43
C VAL A 221 10.04 29.82 5.95
N ASP A 222 8.95 30.31 6.54
CA ASP A 222 8.66 30.12 7.96
C ASP A 222 8.41 28.64 8.29
N ASP A 223 7.63 27.93 7.46
CA ASP A 223 7.37 26.50 7.58
C ASP A 223 8.69 25.67 7.50
N LEU A 224 9.64 26.03 6.63
CA LEU A 224 10.96 25.39 6.56
C LEU A 224 11.81 25.66 7.81
N ALA A 225 11.73 26.86 8.37
CA ALA A 225 12.43 27.21 9.60
C ALA A 225 11.88 26.46 10.82
N GLU A 226 10.59 26.14 10.83
CA GLU A 226 9.96 25.32 11.87
C GLU A 226 10.55 23.90 11.91
N LEU A 227 10.71 23.25 10.75
CA LEU A 227 11.38 21.94 10.68
C LEU A 227 12.81 21.99 11.22
N ALA A 228 13.58 23.02 10.85
CA ALA A 228 14.95 23.19 11.35
C ALA A 228 15.00 23.41 12.87
N ARG A 229 14.03 24.14 13.42
CA ARG A 229 13.91 24.37 14.87
C ARG A 229 13.58 23.08 15.61
N ALA A 230 12.67 22.26 15.08
CA ALA A 230 12.24 21.00 15.69
C ALA A 230 13.40 20.00 15.87
N VAL A 231 14.43 20.06 15.03
CA VAL A 231 15.62 19.20 15.11
C VAL A 231 16.87 19.91 15.66
N SER A 232 16.74 21.13 16.17
CA SER A 232 17.87 21.96 16.61
C SER A 232 18.68 21.37 17.77
N GLY A 233 18.06 20.53 18.60
CA GLY A 233 18.73 19.80 19.68
C GLY A 233 19.41 18.50 19.25
N SER A 234 19.40 18.16 17.95
CA SER A 234 19.90 16.89 17.43
C SER A 234 21.24 17.05 16.69
N PRO A 235 21.97 15.94 16.43
CA PRO A 235 23.14 15.95 15.55
C PRO A 235 22.88 16.44 14.12
N LEU A 236 21.60 16.54 13.69
CA LEU A 236 21.22 17.01 12.35
C LEU A 236 21.13 18.54 12.26
N ALA A 237 21.13 19.26 13.40
CA ALA A 237 20.78 20.68 13.48
C ALA A 237 21.47 21.57 12.44
N ALA A 238 22.80 21.51 12.35
CA ALA A 238 23.56 22.36 11.43
C ALA A 238 23.23 22.07 9.95
N ARG A 239 23.15 20.79 9.57
CA ARG A 239 22.86 20.40 8.18
C ARG A 239 21.42 20.73 7.80
N VAL A 240 20.47 20.55 8.71
CA VAL A 240 19.06 20.84 8.45
C VAL A 240 18.83 22.35 8.37
N ALA A 241 19.48 23.14 9.23
CA ALA A 241 19.42 24.59 9.14
C ALA A 241 19.97 25.11 7.79
N GLU A 242 21.11 24.55 7.32
CA GLU A 242 21.64 24.87 5.99
C GLU A 242 20.66 24.47 4.89
N ALA A 243 20.17 23.23 4.90
CA ALA A 243 19.25 22.72 3.88
C ALA A 243 17.95 23.52 3.84
N ALA A 244 17.38 23.87 4.99
CA ALA A 244 16.20 24.72 5.11
C ALA A 244 16.46 26.12 4.55
N GLY A 245 17.61 26.73 4.86
CA GLY A 245 18.00 28.03 4.30
C GLY A 245 18.17 28.00 2.78
N LYS A 246 18.77 26.94 2.23
CA LYS A 246 18.92 26.75 0.78
C LYS A 246 17.59 26.49 0.10
N ALA A 247 16.71 25.70 0.72
CA ALA A 247 15.36 25.49 0.23
C ALA A 247 14.55 26.79 0.24
N ALA A 248 14.60 27.57 1.31
CA ALA A 248 13.94 28.87 1.43
C ALA A 248 14.39 29.87 0.35
N ALA A 249 15.67 29.80 -0.06
CA ALA A 249 16.21 30.60 -1.16
C ALA A 249 15.88 30.06 -2.56
N GLY A 250 15.14 28.96 -2.70
CA GLY A 250 14.88 28.30 -3.98
C GLY A 250 16.12 27.67 -4.63
N ALA A 251 17.15 27.38 -3.83
CA ALA A 251 18.48 26.94 -4.28
C ALA A 251 18.90 25.58 -3.67
N ALA A 252 17.94 24.79 -3.18
CA ALA A 252 18.20 23.46 -2.64
C ALA A 252 18.69 22.49 -3.73
N SER A 253 19.73 21.72 -3.39
CA SER A 253 20.29 20.63 -4.20
C SER A 253 19.64 19.32 -3.79
N GLU A 254 19.97 18.23 -4.49
CA GLU A 254 19.50 16.89 -4.10
C GLU A 254 19.92 16.53 -2.66
N ASP A 255 21.16 16.87 -2.25
CA ASP A 255 21.65 16.63 -0.89
C ASP A 255 20.88 17.42 0.17
N HIS A 256 20.45 18.64 -0.16
CA HIS A 256 19.58 19.43 0.73
C HIS A 256 18.21 18.75 0.87
N PHE A 257 17.62 18.21 -0.19
CA PHE A 257 16.36 17.47 -0.11
C PHE A 257 16.47 16.17 0.69
N VAL A 258 17.57 15.43 0.52
CA VAL A 258 17.87 14.25 1.36
C VAL A 258 17.96 14.64 2.84
N THR A 259 18.61 15.77 3.15
CA THR A 259 18.75 16.26 4.52
C THR A 259 17.39 16.64 5.13
N LEU A 260 16.51 17.29 4.36
CA LEU A 260 15.15 17.63 4.80
C LEU A 260 14.28 16.38 5.00
N ALA A 261 14.37 15.40 4.09
CA ALA A 261 13.72 14.10 4.25
C ALA A 261 14.21 13.37 5.51
N ALA A 262 15.52 13.40 5.79
CA ALA A 262 16.10 12.81 6.98
C ALA A 262 15.60 13.48 8.27
N ALA A 263 15.50 14.82 8.30
CA ALA A 263 14.94 15.55 9.44
C ALA A 263 13.49 15.14 9.72
N ARG A 264 12.67 15.09 8.67
CA ARG A 264 11.27 14.65 8.76
C ARG A 264 11.15 13.20 9.25
N THR A 265 11.95 12.28 8.70
CA THR A 265 11.98 10.88 9.16
C THR A 265 12.45 10.76 10.60
N ALA A 266 13.44 11.55 11.04
CA ALA A 266 13.92 11.53 12.43
C ALA A 266 12.84 12.00 13.42
N LEU A 267 12.07 13.04 13.07
CA LEU A 267 10.92 13.48 13.86
C LEU A 267 9.87 12.37 13.99
N PHE A 268 9.53 11.69 12.90
CA PHE A 268 8.63 10.53 12.97
C PHE A 268 9.21 9.33 13.71
N GLY A 269 10.53 9.16 13.69
CA GLY A 269 11.22 8.18 14.51
C GLY A 269 11.02 8.46 16.00
N ALA A 270 11.15 9.72 16.42
CA ALA A 270 10.88 10.12 17.80
C ALA A 270 9.41 9.90 18.20
N VAL A 271 8.46 10.23 17.31
CA VAL A 271 7.03 9.95 17.54
C VAL A 271 6.77 8.45 17.66
N HIS A 272 7.33 7.64 16.75
CA HIS A 272 7.23 6.19 16.80
C HIS A 272 7.72 5.66 18.14
N ASP A 273 8.92 6.06 18.56
CA ASP A 273 9.54 5.55 19.79
C ASP A 273 8.71 5.93 21.03
N ALA A 274 8.19 7.16 21.10
CA ALA A 274 7.32 7.60 22.20
C ALA A 274 6.00 6.83 22.24
N LEU A 275 5.36 6.59 21.09
CA LEU A 275 4.12 5.81 21.00
C LEU A 275 4.36 4.33 21.35
N THR A 276 5.48 3.75 20.91
CA THR A 276 5.83 2.36 21.20
C THR A 276 6.06 2.14 22.69
N VAL A 277 6.65 3.10 23.42
CA VAL A 277 6.76 3.02 24.89
C VAL A 277 5.38 2.87 25.53
N GLY A 278 4.41 3.69 25.14
CA GLY A 278 3.04 3.57 25.63
C GLY A 278 2.40 2.23 25.30
N VAL A 279 2.62 1.69 24.09
CA VAL A 279 2.13 0.36 23.72
C VAL A 279 2.78 -0.75 24.56
N ASP A 280 4.08 -0.67 24.79
CA ASP A 280 4.81 -1.64 25.61
C ASP A 280 4.30 -1.61 27.07
N GLU A 281 3.99 -0.45 27.63
CA GLU A 281 3.37 -0.30 28.96
C GLU A 281 1.95 -0.90 29.03
N VAL A 282 1.10 -0.60 28.05
CA VAL A 282 -0.29 -1.11 27.99
C VAL A 282 -0.31 -2.64 27.88
N THR A 283 0.60 -3.19 27.07
CA THR A 283 0.67 -4.64 26.82
C THR A 283 1.52 -5.38 27.84
N GLY A 284 2.27 -4.68 28.71
CA GLY A 284 3.25 -5.26 29.62
C GLY A 284 4.46 -5.89 28.90
N ARG A 285 4.69 -5.50 27.65
CA ARG A 285 5.68 -6.12 26.76
C ARG A 285 7.07 -5.55 27.01
N ARG A 286 8.07 -6.42 26.94
CA ARG A 286 9.48 -6.01 26.94
C ARG A 286 10.01 -6.02 25.53
N ARG A 287 10.83 -5.02 25.19
CA ARG A 287 11.50 -4.91 23.91
C ARG A 287 13.00 -5.20 24.07
N GLU A 288 13.54 -6.03 23.19
CA GLU A 288 14.98 -6.28 23.16
C GLU A 288 15.73 -5.00 22.75
N GLU A 289 16.84 -4.71 23.43
CA GLU A 289 17.79 -3.70 23.01
C GLU A 289 18.86 -4.34 22.12
N ARG A 290 19.09 -3.77 20.93
CA ARG A 290 20.26 -4.11 20.10
C ARG A 290 21.05 -2.87 19.72
N THR A 291 22.38 -3.05 19.71
CA THR A 291 23.30 -2.01 19.23
C THR A 291 23.24 -1.97 17.71
N THR A 292 23.02 -0.79 17.15
CA THR A 292 23.02 -0.60 15.69
C THR A 292 24.45 -0.55 15.18
N GLU A 293 24.82 -1.45 14.26
CA GLU A 293 26.10 -1.37 13.55
C GLU A 293 26.04 -0.31 12.44
N ALA A 294 27.17 0.36 12.20
CA ALA A 294 27.27 1.36 11.14
C ALA A 294 27.23 0.68 9.76
N PRO A 295 26.44 1.19 8.80
CA PRO A 295 26.39 0.62 7.46
C PRO A 295 27.74 0.76 6.75
N ALA A 296 28.13 -0.27 5.98
CA ALA A 296 29.33 -0.25 5.17
C ALA A 296 29.14 0.66 3.94
N ALA A 297 30.16 1.47 3.61
CA ALA A 297 30.14 2.29 2.40
C ALA A 297 30.14 1.41 1.13
N ARG A 298 29.27 1.73 0.16
CA ARG A 298 29.11 0.96 -1.09
C ARG A 298 28.91 1.87 -2.30
N PRO A 299 29.29 1.42 -3.51
CA PRO A 299 29.21 2.22 -4.73
C PRO A 299 27.76 2.54 -5.13
N THR A 300 27.58 3.73 -5.69
CA THR A 300 26.31 4.23 -6.20
C THR A 300 25.87 3.50 -7.46
N VAL A 301 24.66 2.95 -7.46
CA VAL A 301 24.04 2.38 -8.67
C VAL A 301 23.35 3.49 -9.45
N ASN A 302 23.56 3.57 -10.76
CA ASN A 302 23.00 4.62 -11.63
C ASN A 302 21.47 4.78 -11.51
N LEU A 303 20.75 3.70 -11.19
CA LEU A 303 19.31 3.71 -10.98
C LEU A 303 18.89 4.48 -9.72
N LEU A 304 19.67 4.41 -8.62
CA LEU A 304 19.37 5.15 -7.39
C LEU A 304 19.52 6.66 -7.61
N ALA A 305 20.50 7.08 -8.42
CA ALA A 305 20.65 8.47 -8.82
C ALA A 305 19.45 8.96 -9.65
N ALA A 306 19.02 8.18 -10.64
CA ALA A 306 17.84 8.53 -11.45
C ALA A 306 16.57 8.69 -10.60
N ALA A 307 16.34 7.78 -9.63
CA ALA A 307 15.23 7.90 -8.68
C ALA A 307 15.33 9.19 -7.84
N ARG A 308 16.52 9.52 -7.34
CA ARG A 308 16.76 10.72 -6.53
C ARG A 308 16.50 12.01 -7.32
N THR A 309 16.93 12.06 -8.58
CA THR A 309 16.65 13.21 -9.46
C THR A 309 15.15 13.38 -9.67
N TRP A 310 14.42 12.31 -9.99
CA TRP A 310 12.97 12.36 -10.14
C TRP A 310 12.26 12.84 -8.86
N LEU A 311 12.65 12.32 -7.70
CA LEU A 311 12.11 12.75 -6.40
C LEU A 311 12.45 14.21 -6.07
N SER A 312 13.62 14.70 -6.51
CA SER A 312 14.02 16.09 -6.34
C SER A 312 13.20 17.02 -7.25
N ASP A 313 12.88 16.60 -8.46
CA ASP A 313 12.03 17.36 -9.38
C ASP A 313 10.58 17.43 -8.88
N LEU A 314 10.08 16.36 -8.25
CA LEU A 314 8.81 16.38 -7.52
C LEU A 314 8.82 17.43 -6.40
N ALA A 315 9.87 17.48 -5.57
CA ALA A 315 9.95 18.44 -4.47
C ALA A 315 10.04 19.90 -4.95
N ARG A 316 10.79 20.14 -6.04
CA ARG A 316 10.88 21.47 -6.68
C ARG A 316 9.52 21.92 -7.20
N THR A 317 8.84 21.03 -7.92
CA THR A 317 7.56 21.30 -8.59
C THR A 317 6.40 21.43 -7.59
N GLY A 318 6.43 20.62 -6.55
CA GLY A 318 5.38 20.50 -5.55
C GLY A 318 4.14 19.75 -6.05
N TRP A 319 3.33 19.26 -5.11
CA TRP A 319 2.14 18.43 -5.40
C TRP A 319 1.12 19.13 -6.29
N ARG A 320 0.97 20.45 -6.17
CA ARG A 320 0.07 21.23 -7.04
C ARG A 320 0.59 21.39 -8.47
N GLY A 321 1.90 21.28 -8.66
CA GLY A 321 2.54 21.45 -9.97
C GLY A 321 2.67 20.18 -10.79
N ILE A 322 2.33 19.01 -10.23
CA ILE A 322 2.50 17.74 -10.95
C ILE A 322 1.63 17.67 -12.20
N ASP A 323 2.22 17.17 -13.28
CA ASP A 323 1.54 16.84 -14.53
C ASP A 323 1.83 15.40 -14.95
N HIS A 324 1.25 14.98 -16.08
CA HIS A 324 1.41 13.62 -16.58
C HIS A 324 2.86 13.27 -16.97
N GLU A 325 3.67 14.26 -17.37
CA GLU A 325 5.07 14.02 -17.74
C GLU A 325 5.91 13.74 -16.50
N LEU A 326 5.81 14.61 -15.49
CA LEU A 326 6.54 14.44 -14.24
C LEU A 326 6.12 13.18 -13.50
N ALA A 327 4.81 12.88 -13.42
CA ALA A 327 4.34 11.63 -12.82
C ALA A 327 4.79 10.39 -13.60
N GLY A 328 4.83 10.47 -14.94
CA GLY A 328 5.27 9.38 -15.83
C GLY A 328 6.77 9.09 -15.77
N GLY A 329 7.60 10.04 -15.31
CA GLY A 329 9.06 9.93 -15.24
C GLY A 329 9.59 8.75 -14.43
N ALA A 330 8.82 8.23 -13.46
CA ALA A 330 9.20 7.05 -12.67
C ALA A 330 9.14 5.73 -13.44
N ALA A 331 8.30 5.63 -14.48
CA ALA A 331 8.04 4.36 -15.17
C ALA A 331 9.30 3.65 -15.71
N PRO A 332 10.24 4.31 -16.42
CA PRO A 332 11.48 3.66 -16.85
C PRO A 332 12.39 3.27 -15.68
N ILE A 333 12.43 4.08 -14.62
CA ILE A 333 13.25 3.83 -13.42
C ILE A 333 12.75 2.55 -12.72
N VAL A 334 11.45 2.49 -12.44
CA VAL A 334 10.78 1.32 -11.83
C VAL A 334 10.97 0.08 -12.69
N SER A 335 10.77 0.19 -14.02
CA SER A 335 10.92 -0.95 -14.94
C SER A 335 12.33 -1.54 -14.92
N ALA A 336 13.36 -0.71 -14.73
CA ALA A 336 14.75 -1.15 -14.64
C ALA A 336 15.10 -1.71 -13.24
N MET A 337 14.47 -1.22 -12.17
CA MET A 337 14.71 -1.70 -10.80
C MET A 337 13.97 -3.00 -10.48
N LEU A 338 12.73 -3.16 -10.97
CA LEU A 338 11.86 -4.29 -10.62
C LEU A 338 12.47 -5.68 -10.91
N PRO A 339 13.29 -5.93 -11.94
CA PRO A 339 13.91 -7.24 -12.11
C PRO A 339 14.88 -7.63 -10.99
N ASP A 340 15.49 -6.67 -10.29
CA ASP A 340 16.47 -6.90 -9.23
C ASP A 340 15.81 -7.01 -7.84
N PRO A 341 15.85 -8.18 -7.16
CA PRO A 341 15.32 -8.32 -5.81
C PRO A 341 15.94 -7.37 -4.77
N GLY A 342 17.20 -6.96 -4.95
CA GLY A 342 17.88 -6.01 -4.06
C GLY A 342 17.34 -4.58 -4.16
N LEU A 343 16.72 -4.23 -5.30
CA LEU A 343 16.10 -2.92 -5.54
C LEU A 343 14.58 -2.94 -5.32
N ARG A 344 14.00 -4.11 -4.99
CA ARG A 344 12.55 -4.31 -4.87
C ARG A 344 11.90 -3.32 -3.92
N ARG A 345 12.53 -3.06 -2.78
CA ARG A 345 12.03 -2.16 -1.73
C ARG A 345 11.74 -0.75 -2.28
N LEU A 346 12.74 -0.13 -2.91
CA LEU A 346 12.58 1.18 -3.54
C LEU A 346 11.66 1.12 -4.77
N ALA A 347 11.81 0.09 -5.62
CA ALA A 347 11.01 -0.05 -6.84
C ALA A 347 9.51 -0.09 -6.54
N THR A 348 9.09 -0.91 -5.58
CA THR A 348 7.69 -1.05 -5.16
C THR A 348 7.14 0.27 -4.60
N LEU A 349 7.91 0.98 -3.78
CA LEU A 349 7.51 2.28 -3.25
C LEU A 349 7.34 3.33 -4.36
N LEU A 350 8.33 3.45 -5.25
CA LEU A 350 8.27 4.39 -6.38
C LEU A 350 7.10 4.09 -7.30
N ASP A 351 6.84 2.81 -7.57
CA ASP A 351 5.74 2.37 -8.43
C ASP A 351 4.37 2.71 -7.83
N GLY A 352 4.17 2.40 -6.54
CA GLY A 352 2.96 2.77 -5.81
C GLY A 352 2.77 4.29 -5.74
N PHE A 353 3.82 5.04 -5.43
CA PHE A 353 3.77 6.50 -5.35
C PHE A 353 3.49 7.14 -6.72
N ALA A 354 4.18 6.71 -7.77
CA ALA A 354 3.95 7.20 -9.12
C ALA A 354 2.52 6.90 -9.62
N ALA A 355 1.95 5.75 -9.25
CA ALA A 355 0.57 5.42 -9.57
C ALA A 355 -0.44 6.39 -8.91
N GLU A 356 -0.18 6.81 -7.66
CA GLU A 356 -1.02 7.81 -6.98
C GLU A 356 -0.91 9.20 -7.60
N LEU A 357 0.32 9.61 -7.94
CA LEU A 357 0.57 10.88 -8.61
C LEU A 357 -0.12 10.90 -9.98
N ALA A 358 0.04 9.85 -10.79
CA ALA A 358 -0.58 9.74 -12.11
C ALA A 358 -2.12 9.75 -12.02
N ALA A 359 -2.69 9.07 -11.03
CA ALA A 359 -4.12 9.07 -10.77
C ALA A 359 -4.68 10.45 -10.37
N SER A 360 -3.82 11.32 -9.87
CA SER A 360 -4.14 12.65 -9.32
C SER A 360 -3.72 13.79 -10.24
N CYS A 361 -3.22 13.48 -11.44
CA CYS A 361 -2.79 14.47 -12.42
C CYS A 361 -3.97 15.11 -13.19
N PRO A 362 -3.92 16.42 -13.49
CA PRO A 362 -2.93 17.38 -13.02
C PRO A 362 -3.18 17.78 -11.56
N GLY A 363 -2.11 17.99 -10.79
CA GLY A 363 -2.20 18.34 -9.37
C GLY A 363 -2.95 19.64 -9.10
N SER A 364 -2.94 20.57 -10.07
CA SER A 364 -3.63 21.85 -9.98
C SER A 364 -5.16 21.73 -9.94
N ALA A 365 -5.71 20.59 -10.35
CA ALA A 365 -7.15 20.32 -10.33
C ALA A 365 -7.62 19.63 -9.03
N LEU A 366 -6.69 19.28 -8.13
CA LEU A 366 -7.02 18.61 -6.88
C LEU A 366 -7.64 19.57 -5.88
N ALA A 367 -8.84 19.24 -5.40
CA ALA A 367 -9.49 19.98 -4.32
C ALA A 367 -8.78 19.77 -2.97
N ARG A 368 -8.21 18.58 -2.75
CA ARG A 368 -7.51 18.16 -1.53
C ARG A 368 -6.28 17.37 -1.90
N ILE A 369 -5.22 17.48 -1.10
CA ILE A 369 -3.93 16.81 -1.33
C ILE A 369 -3.58 15.98 -0.09
N PRO A 370 -3.26 14.68 -0.23
CA PRO A 370 -2.91 13.82 0.89
C PRO A 370 -1.48 14.12 1.36
N ALA A 371 -1.26 15.33 1.88
CA ALA A 371 0.09 15.89 2.02
C ALA A 371 0.96 15.09 2.99
N ARG A 372 0.38 14.57 4.09
CA ARG A 372 1.10 13.69 5.01
C ARG A 372 1.61 12.45 4.30
N ARG A 373 0.70 11.71 3.66
CA ARG A 373 1.01 10.50 2.91
C ARG A 373 2.08 10.73 1.85
N TRP A 374 1.91 11.73 0.97
CA TRP A 374 2.87 11.97 -0.09
C TRP A 374 4.22 12.47 0.45
N GLY A 375 4.22 13.22 1.55
CA GLY A 375 5.42 13.56 2.30
C GLY A 375 6.14 12.32 2.85
N ASP A 376 5.40 11.33 3.38
CA ASP A 376 5.95 10.07 3.88
C ASP A 376 6.58 9.24 2.77
N LEU A 377 5.84 9.02 1.67
CA LEU A 377 6.31 8.26 0.51
C LEU A 377 7.55 8.92 -0.11
N TRP A 378 7.55 10.25 -0.27
CA TRP A 378 8.68 11.00 -0.81
C TRP A 378 9.91 10.92 0.11
N SER A 379 9.74 11.15 1.41
CA SER A 379 10.85 11.13 2.37
C SER A 379 11.48 9.75 2.44
N ARG A 380 10.65 8.70 2.53
CA ARG A 380 11.12 7.31 2.53
C ARG A 380 11.84 6.97 1.23
N ALA A 381 11.28 7.33 0.08
CA ALA A 381 11.87 7.03 -1.21
C ALA A 381 13.24 7.71 -1.38
N LEU A 382 13.37 8.97 -0.97
CA LEU A 382 14.65 9.68 -1.00
C LEU A 382 15.70 9.00 -0.14
N LEU A 383 15.37 8.63 1.09
CA LEU A 383 16.32 7.97 1.98
C LEU A 383 16.72 6.58 1.46
N LEU A 384 15.81 5.82 0.85
CA LEU A 384 16.12 4.54 0.22
C LEU A 384 17.05 4.66 -1.00
N THR A 385 17.24 5.85 -1.56
CA THR A 385 18.27 6.07 -2.59
C THR A 385 19.69 6.18 -2.01
N MET A 386 19.83 6.35 -0.68
CA MET A 386 21.14 6.46 -0.05
C MET A 386 21.83 5.09 0.04
N PRO A 387 23.15 5.01 -0.21
CA PRO A 387 23.91 3.79 0.04
C PRO A 387 23.71 3.28 1.47
N GLY A 388 23.49 1.98 1.63
CA GLY A 388 23.26 1.34 2.94
C GLY A 388 21.81 1.38 3.45
N ALA A 389 20.94 2.24 2.90
CA ALA A 389 19.57 2.38 3.40
C ALA A 389 18.65 1.17 3.10
N ALA A 390 18.95 0.43 2.03
CA ALA A 390 18.20 -0.76 1.61
C ALA A 390 19.03 -2.05 1.72
N ASP A 391 20.15 -2.02 2.47
CA ASP A 391 21.00 -3.20 2.62
C ASP A 391 20.25 -4.33 3.31
N ARG A 392 20.60 -5.57 2.94
CA ARG A 392 20.03 -6.75 3.58
C ARG A 392 20.42 -6.74 5.07
N PRO A 393 19.44 -6.84 5.98
CA PRO A 393 19.73 -6.90 7.40
C PRO A 393 20.57 -8.14 7.72
N ALA A 394 21.40 -8.03 8.76
CA ALA A 394 22.02 -9.19 9.36
C ALA A 394 20.94 -10.18 9.82
N VAL A 395 21.24 -11.47 9.72
CA VAL A 395 20.31 -12.55 10.08
C VAL A 395 20.97 -13.51 11.05
N THR A 396 20.18 -13.99 11.99
CA THR A 396 20.51 -15.08 12.90
C THR A 396 19.71 -16.33 12.54
N ALA A 397 20.16 -17.51 12.94
CA ALA A 397 19.42 -18.75 12.71
C ALA A 397 18.40 -18.96 13.83
N ALA A 398 17.13 -19.13 13.46
CA ALA A 398 16.02 -19.40 14.37
C ALA A 398 15.56 -20.86 14.22
N THR A 399 15.73 -21.64 15.29
CA THR A 399 15.23 -23.03 15.40
C THR A 399 14.24 -23.09 16.56
N GLY A 400 13.04 -23.64 16.32
CA GLY A 400 11.97 -23.64 17.30
C GLY A 400 10.59 -23.75 16.68
N ARG A 401 9.55 -23.47 17.48
CA ARG A 401 8.15 -23.56 17.06
C ARG A 401 7.61 -22.17 16.75
N LEU A 402 6.91 -22.03 15.63
CA LEU A 402 6.25 -20.81 15.19
C LEU A 402 4.73 -20.97 15.31
N LEU A 403 4.09 -20.04 16.01
CA LEU A 403 2.65 -20.03 16.29
C LEU A 403 1.99 -18.84 15.58
N PRO A 404 1.32 -19.04 14.43
CA PRO A 404 0.67 -17.96 13.70
C PRO A 404 -0.47 -17.33 14.50
N LEU A 405 -0.48 -16.00 14.59
CA LEU A 405 -1.55 -15.20 15.21
C LEU A 405 -2.58 -14.73 14.17
N GLY A 406 -2.12 -14.41 12.97
CA GLY A 406 -2.96 -13.89 11.91
C GLY A 406 -2.16 -13.32 10.75
N LEU A 407 -2.86 -12.79 9.76
CA LEU A 407 -2.26 -12.26 8.54
C LEU A 407 -2.76 -10.85 8.25
N ASP A 408 -1.81 -9.98 7.95
CA ASP A 408 -2.01 -8.67 7.38
C ASP A 408 -1.70 -8.74 5.87
N LEU A 409 -2.71 -8.47 5.04
CA LEU A 409 -2.54 -8.41 3.60
C LEU A 409 -2.26 -6.95 3.25
N HIS A 410 -1.31 -6.67 2.38
CA HIS A 410 -1.06 -5.35 1.81
C HIS A 410 -1.29 -5.41 0.31
N GLU A 411 -1.94 -4.38 -0.23
CA GLU A 411 -2.25 -4.33 -1.65
C GLU A 411 -2.25 -2.89 -2.16
N HIS A 412 -1.42 -2.62 -3.16
CA HIS A 412 -1.68 -1.52 -4.10
C HIS A 412 -1.80 -2.06 -5.52
N ALA A 413 -1.96 -1.16 -6.49
CA ALA A 413 -2.16 -1.52 -7.89
C ALA A 413 -1.16 -2.58 -8.36
N THR A 414 0.14 -2.38 -8.12
CA THR A 414 1.19 -3.14 -8.79
C THR A 414 1.99 -4.09 -7.89
N ALA A 415 1.66 -4.19 -6.61
CA ALA A 415 2.25 -5.19 -5.72
C ALA A 415 1.27 -5.63 -4.63
N ALA A 416 1.51 -6.82 -4.09
CA ALA A 416 0.84 -7.32 -2.91
C ALA A 416 1.82 -8.02 -1.97
N GLN A 417 1.51 -8.03 -0.68
CA GLN A 417 2.25 -8.76 0.34
C GLN A 417 1.31 -9.42 1.33
N ALA A 418 1.54 -10.69 1.62
CA ALA A 418 1.01 -11.32 2.83
C ALA A 418 2.08 -11.25 3.91
N GLN A 419 1.74 -10.68 5.06
CA GLN A 419 2.58 -10.63 6.25
C GLN A 419 1.87 -11.39 7.37
N VAL A 420 2.42 -12.54 7.74
CA VAL A 420 1.93 -13.34 8.86
C VAL A 420 2.58 -12.86 10.14
N HIS A 421 1.79 -12.47 11.13
CA HIS A 421 2.25 -12.17 12.48
C HIS A 421 2.18 -13.45 13.31
N ALA A 422 3.22 -13.72 14.09
CA ALA A 422 3.35 -14.95 14.84
C ALA A 422 4.12 -14.75 16.16
N VAL A 423 3.96 -15.70 17.07
CA VAL A 423 4.85 -15.87 18.22
C VAL A 423 5.82 -17.01 17.90
N PHE A 424 7.11 -16.77 18.06
CA PHE A 424 8.16 -17.78 17.92
C PHE A 424 8.61 -18.24 19.30
N GLU A 425 8.58 -19.54 19.55
CA GLU A 425 9.09 -20.22 20.74
C GLU A 425 10.45 -20.86 20.39
N PRO A 426 11.58 -20.26 20.82
CA PRO A 426 12.91 -20.81 20.55
C PRO A 426 13.09 -22.21 21.15
N ALA A 427 13.76 -23.10 20.41
CA ALA A 427 14.05 -24.47 20.87
C ALA A 427 15.00 -24.52 22.09
N ASP A 428 15.76 -23.45 22.31
CA ASP A 428 16.66 -23.30 23.46
C ASP A 428 15.94 -22.94 24.77
N GLY A 429 14.61 -22.77 24.73
CA GLY A 429 13.78 -22.45 25.89
C GLY A 429 13.85 -20.99 26.34
N THR A 430 14.48 -20.10 25.54
CA THR A 430 14.42 -18.66 25.79
C THR A 430 13.00 -18.10 25.60
N ALA A 431 12.77 -16.88 26.07
CA ALA A 431 11.44 -16.26 26.03
C ALA A 431 10.87 -16.22 24.61
N PRO A 432 9.55 -16.44 24.43
CA PRO A 432 8.92 -16.30 23.14
C PRO A 432 9.14 -14.90 22.55
N ARG A 433 9.20 -14.79 21.22
CA ARG A 433 9.46 -13.55 20.50
C ARG A 433 8.36 -13.27 19.50
N LEU A 434 7.96 -12.01 19.37
CA LEU A 434 7.12 -11.56 18.27
C LEU A 434 7.94 -11.55 16.99
N VAL A 435 7.44 -12.26 15.98
CA VAL A 435 8.06 -12.32 14.66
C VAL A 435 7.03 -12.18 13.57
N ARG A 436 7.51 -11.89 12.36
CA ARG A 436 6.72 -11.79 11.15
C ARG A 436 7.36 -12.64 10.06
N ALA A 437 6.56 -13.20 9.17
CA ALA A 437 7.05 -13.80 7.93
C ALA A 437 6.25 -13.24 6.77
N SER A 438 6.93 -12.87 5.70
CA SER A 438 6.28 -12.19 4.58
C SER A 438 6.58 -12.85 3.25
N VAL A 439 5.65 -12.68 2.31
CA VAL A 439 5.89 -12.89 0.89
C VAL A 439 5.27 -11.75 0.12
N SER A 440 6.04 -11.20 -0.82
CA SER A 440 5.63 -10.09 -1.68
C SER A 440 5.77 -10.47 -3.15
N VAL A 441 4.80 -10.05 -3.95
CA VAL A 441 4.78 -10.27 -5.40
C VAL A 441 4.46 -8.97 -6.11
N PRO A 442 5.19 -8.64 -7.20
CA PRO A 442 4.70 -7.71 -8.20
C PRO A 442 3.45 -8.29 -8.85
N LYS A 443 2.48 -7.45 -9.19
CA LYS A 443 1.24 -7.88 -9.84
C LYS A 443 0.74 -6.82 -10.82
N PRO A 444 -0.03 -7.22 -11.84
CA PRO A 444 -0.81 -6.27 -12.61
C PRO A 444 -2.00 -5.73 -11.79
N ASP A 445 -2.43 -4.49 -12.04
CA ASP A 445 -3.54 -3.82 -11.31
C ASP A 445 -4.91 -4.49 -11.44
N THR A 446 -5.04 -5.43 -12.37
CA THR A 446 -6.23 -6.25 -12.59
C THR A 446 -6.26 -7.52 -11.72
N VAL A 447 -5.15 -7.88 -11.07
CA VAL A 447 -5.10 -9.00 -10.12
C VAL A 447 -5.40 -8.45 -8.72
N VAL A 448 -6.63 -8.65 -8.27
CA VAL A 448 -7.15 -8.13 -7.00
C VAL A 448 -7.89 -9.22 -6.22
N ALA A 449 -8.22 -8.96 -4.96
CA ALA A 449 -9.01 -9.84 -4.11
C ALA A 449 -8.43 -11.28 -4.09
N ALA A 450 -9.24 -12.32 -4.29
CA ALA A 450 -8.78 -13.71 -4.28
C ALA A 450 -7.70 -14.05 -5.32
N GLY A 451 -7.48 -13.19 -6.33
CA GLY A 451 -6.40 -13.36 -7.30
C GLY A 451 -5.02 -13.17 -6.72
N VAL A 452 -4.90 -12.36 -5.67
CA VAL A 452 -3.63 -12.13 -4.97
C VAL A 452 -3.11 -13.44 -4.35
N TRP A 453 -4.00 -14.30 -3.84
CA TRP A 453 -3.61 -15.61 -3.30
C TRP A 453 -2.99 -16.53 -4.33
N GLN A 454 -3.41 -16.46 -5.60
CA GLN A 454 -2.83 -17.25 -6.69
C GLN A 454 -1.37 -16.89 -6.99
N LEU A 455 -0.96 -15.67 -6.63
CA LEU A 455 0.42 -15.20 -6.78
C LEU A 455 1.26 -15.47 -5.53
N LEU A 456 0.68 -15.34 -4.33
CA LEU A 456 1.43 -15.46 -3.06
C LEU A 456 1.61 -16.92 -2.59
N ARG A 457 0.58 -17.75 -2.72
CA ARG A 457 0.53 -19.12 -2.16
C ARG A 457 1.71 -20.03 -2.55
N PRO A 458 2.24 -20.01 -3.78
CA PRO A 458 3.33 -20.90 -4.17
C PRO A 458 4.67 -20.66 -3.45
N HIS A 459 4.79 -19.60 -2.65
CA HIS A 459 6.07 -19.09 -2.17
C HIS A 459 6.20 -19.00 -0.64
N LEU A 460 5.15 -19.42 0.08
CA LEU A 460 5.11 -19.34 1.54
C LEU A 460 4.19 -20.43 2.08
N SER A 461 4.75 -21.62 2.40
CA SER A 461 3.96 -22.72 2.97
C SER A 461 3.26 -22.37 4.29
N LEU A 462 3.76 -21.35 5.01
CA LEU A 462 3.11 -20.78 6.19
C LEU A 462 1.66 -20.34 5.94
N LEU A 463 1.31 -19.92 4.71
CA LEU A 463 -0.07 -19.55 4.37
C LEU A 463 -1.03 -20.74 4.47
N THR A 464 -0.56 -21.95 4.15
CA THR A 464 -1.32 -23.19 4.33
C THR A 464 -1.48 -23.52 5.80
N ALA A 465 -0.39 -23.47 6.57
CA ALA A 465 -0.43 -23.74 8.01
C ALA A 465 -1.37 -22.77 8.76
N LEU A 466 -1.36 -21.48 8.38
CA LEU A 466 -2.28 -20.48 8.92
C LEU A 466 -3.75 -20.83 8.61
N GLY A 467 -4.06 -21.23 7.37
CA GLY A 467 -5.41 -21.62 6.97
C GLY A 467 -5.91 -22.91 7.66
N GLU A 468 -5.00 -23.81 8.01
CA GLU A 468 -5.27 -25.07 8.71
C GLU A 468 -5.23 -24.94 10.24
N GLY A 469 -4.84 -23.78 10.79
CA GLY A 469 -4.68 -23.59 12.23
C GLY A 469 -3.57 -24.44 12.83
N ARG A 470 -2.40 -24.46 12.19
CA ARG A 470 -1.23 -25.27 12.59
C ARG A 470 -0.02 -24.39 12.94
N ALA A 471 0.78 -24.89 13.88
CA ALA A 471 2.12 -24.38 14.11
C ALA A 471 3.06 -24.77 12.95
N MET A 472 4.24 -24.15 12.92
CA MET A 472 5.35 -24.58 12.08
C MET A 472 6.58 -24.87 12.93
N ASP A 473 7.26 -25.97 12.66
CA ASP A 473 8.59 -26.26 13.21
C ASP A 473 9.64 -25.68 12.26
N LEU A 474 10.49 -24.82 12.79
CA LEU A 474 11.56 -24.12 12.06
C LEU A 474 12.92 -24.73 12.40
N ASP A 475 13.74 -24.94 11.36
CA ASP A 475 15.13 -25.37 11.48
C ASP A 475 16.07 -24.35 10.85
N ALA A 476 16.78 -23.60 11.68
CA ALA A 476 17.73 -22.57 11.28
C ALA A 476 17.16 -21.53 10.31
N MET A 477 15.88 -21.16 10.44
CA MET A 477 15.25 -20.12 9.61
C MET A 477 15.96 -18.77 9.80
N PRO A 478 16.36 -18.04 8.76
CA PRO A 478 17.00 -16.75 8.94
C PRO A 478 16.02 -15.72 9.55
N LEU A 479 16.43 -15.09 10.65
CA LEU A 479 15.67 -14.10 11.40
C LEU A 479 16.45 -12.78 11.48
N THR A 480 15.85 -11.69 11.03
CA THR A 480 16.43 -10.34 11.11
C THR A 480 16.38 -9.79 12.53
N ASP A 481 17.15 -8.72 12.78
CA ASP A 481 17.13 -7.99 14.05
C ASP A 481 15.76 -7.36 14.37
N GLU A 482 14.94 -7.07 13.35
CA GLU A 482 13.60 -6.50 13.51
C GLU A 482 12.50 -7.55 13.73
N GLY A 483 12.84 -8.84 13.68
CA GLY A 483 11.86 -9.92 13.84
C GLY A 483 11.22 -10.40 12.55
N ASP A 484 11.81 -10.14 11.39
CA ASP A 484 11.34 -10.70 10.12
C ASP A 484 12.06 -12.02 9.80
N LEU A 485 11.29 -13.09 9.65
CA LEU A 485 11.74 -14.38 9.15
C LEU A 485 11.86 -14.31 7.63
N ILE A 486 13.07 -14.52 7.10
CA ILE A 486 13.31 -14.65 5.66
C ILE A 486 12.94 -16.08 5.27
N TRP A 487 11.69 -16.24 4.84
CA TRP A 487 11.09 -17.56 4.69
C TRP A 487 11.80 -18.44 3.65
N ASP A 488 12.05 -19.68 4.04
CA ASP A 488 12.61 -20.76 3.24
C ASP A 488 11.85 -22.06 3.55
N ASP A 489 11.06 -22.56 2.59
CA ASP A 489 10.25 -23.79 2.77
C ASP A 489 11.10 -25.03 3.07
N ALA A 490 12.39 -25.04 2.71
CA ALA A 490 13.28 -26.15 3.05
C ALA A 490 13.48 -26.27 4.58
N ARG A 491 13.35 -25.16 5.31
CA ARG A 491 13.61 -24.98 6.75
C ARG A 491 12.36 -24.99 7.62
N ALA A 492 11.19 -25.30 7.04
CA ALA A 492 9.92 -25.25 7.74
C ALA A 492 9.10 -26.54 7.53
N ARG A 493 8.49 -27.05 8.60
CA ARG A 493 7.59 -28.21 8.56
C ARG A 493 6.31 -27.93 9.33
N ALA A 494 5.19 -28.45 8.86
CA ALA A 494 3.92 -28.30 9.56
C ALA A 494 3.96 -29.05 10.89
N GLY A 495 3.70 -28.33 11.99
CA GLY A 495 3.68 -28.87 13.34
C GLY A 495 2.27 -29.23 13.82
N GLU A 496 2.11 -29.34 15.13
CA GLU A 496 0.84 -29.63 15.79
C GLU A 496 -0.22 -28.53 15.57
N PRO A 497 -1.52 -28.83 15.72
CA PRO A 497 -2.58 -27.83 15.74
C PRO A 497 -2.27 -26.69 16.72
N ALA A 498 -2.48 -25.45 16.28
CA ALA A 498 -2.28 -24.23 17.05
C ALA A 498 -3.38 -23.23 16.70
N ASP A 499 -4.37 -23.13 17.60
CA ASP A 499 -5.43 -22.14 17.47
C ASP A 499 -4.88 -20.73 17.78
N ALA A 500 -5.19 -19.77 16.91
CA ALA A 500 -4.63 -18.42 17.02
C ALA A 500 -5.19 -17.64 18.23
N LEU A 501 -6.47 -17.85 18.59
CA LEU A 501 -7.08 -17.19 19.75
C LEU A 501 -6.50 -17.77 21.05
N ALA A 502 -6.31 -19.09 21.12
CA ALA A 502 -5.65 -19.74 22.25
C ALA A 502 -4.19 -19.31 22.39
N THR A 503 -3.46 -19.24 21.27
CA THR A 503 -2.07 -18.73 21.23
C THR A 503 -2.01 -17.28 21.72
N ALA A 504 -2.89 -16.42 21.22
CA ALA A 504 -2.95 -15.01 21.59
C ALA A 504 -3.35 -14.81 23.07
N ARG A 505 -4.16 -15.72 23.62
CA ARG A 505 -4.56 -15.69 25.03
C ARG A 505 -3.46 -16.16 25.98
N VAL A 506 -2.70 -17.19 25.59
CA VAL A 506 -1.78 -17.91 26.50
C VAL A 506 -0.32 -17.52 26.30
N VAL A 507 0.14 -17.41 25.04
CA VAL A 507 1.57 -17.29 24.72
C VAL A 507 1.96 -15.83 24.44
N LEU A 508 1.13 -15.10 23.71
CA LEU A 508 1.39 -13.69 23.35
C LEU A 508 1.73 -12.78 24.55
N PRO A 509 1.10 -12.90 25.74
CA PRO A 509 1.46 -12.06 26.89
C PRO A 509 2.90 -12.24 27.39
N ALA A 510 3.51 -13.41 27.15
CA ALA A 510 4.89 -13.70 27.51
C ALA A 510 5.90 -13.35 26.41
N ALA A 511 5.42 -12.97 25.22
CA ALA A 511 6.27 -12.68 24.09
C ALA A 511 6.99 -11.33 24.23
N THR A 512 8.27 -11.32 23.89
CA THR A 512 9.10 -10.12 23.78
C THR A 512 9.01 -9.52 22.38
N ALA A 513 9.09 -8.20 22.28
CA ALA A 513 9.20 -7.51 20.99
C ALA A 513 10.65 -7.30 20.58
N LEU A 514 10.88 -7.24 19.27
CA LEU A 514 12.16 -6.91 18.68
C LEU A 514 12.23 -5.41 18.33
N PRO A 515 13.44 -4.82 18.27
CA PRO A 515 13.60 -3.40 17.97
C PRO A 515 13.23 -3.09 16.52
N THR A 516 12.78 -1.87 16.26
CA THR A 516 12.59 -1.35 14.89
C THR A 516 13.87 -0.63 14.46
N ALA A 517 14.42 -0.97 13.28
CA ALA A 517 15.60 -0.31 12.75
C ALA A 517 15.32 1.17 12.49
N PRO A 518 16.34 2.04 12.57
CA PRO A 518 16.15 3.49 12.55
C PRO A 518 15.36 4.00 11.35
N LEU A 519 15.60 3.43 10.16
CA LEU A 519 14.89 3.85 8.97
C LEU A 519 13.39 3.53 9.10
N ASP A 520 13.03 2.37 9.65
CA ASP A 520 11.67 1.84 9.71
C ASP A 520 10.80 2.36 10.86
N ARG A 521 11.38 3.20 11.75
CA ARG A 521 10.66 3.91 12.82
C ARG A 521 9.77 5.00 12.23
N HIS A 522 8.50 4.68 12.05
CA HIS A 522 7.48 5.60 11.60
C HIS A 522 6.14 5.25 12.25
N PRO A 523 5.29 6.21 12.66
CA PRO A 523 4.07 5.88 13.41
C PRO A 523 3.10 4.95 12.64
N ALA A 524 2.94 5.16 11.33
CA ALA A 524 2.15 4.30 10.46
C ALA A 524 2.68 2.85 10.35
N ARG A 525 3.91 2.57 10.82
CA ARG A 525 4.52 1.23 10.86
C ARG A 525 4.20 0.48 12.16
N ILE A 526 3.62 1.14 13.16
CA ILE A 526 3.18 0.49 14.39
C ILE A 526 2.08 -0.51 14.03
N ALA A 527 2.33 -1.78 14.34
CA ALA A 527 1.50 -2.93 14.01
C ALA A 527 1.66 -4.00 15.10
N GLU A 528 1.30 -3.64 16.33
CA GLU A 528 1.60 -4.43 17.53
C GLU A 528 0.49 -5.46 17.79
N PRO A 529 0.78 -6.78 17.80
CA PRO A 529 -0.21 -7.80 18.09
C PRO A 529 -0.79 -7.66 19.50
N VAL A 530 -2.12 -7.68 19.58
CA VAL A 530 -2.88 -7.61 20.84
C VAL A 530 -4.01 -8.65 20.83
N PHE A 531 -4.39 -9.09 22.02
CA PHE A 531 -5.56 -9.93 22.25
C PHE A 531 -6.55 -9.16 23.13
N LEU A 532 -7.79 -9.04 22.68
CA LEU A 532 -8.86 -8.36 23.40
C LEU A 532 -10.01 -9.34 23.66
N GLU A 533 -10.57 -9.27 24.86
CA GLU A 533 -11.79 -9.97 25.26
C GLU A 533 -12.55 -9.16 26.30
N GLY A 534 -13.83 -9.49 26.52
CA GLY A 534 -14.67 -8.78 27.49
C GLY A 534 -14.95 -7.32 27.11
N TYR A 535 -14.88 -6.98 25.82
CA TYR A 535 -15.22 -5.67 25.29
C TYR A 535 -16.68 -5.61 24.85
N ASP A 536 -17.25 -4.41 24.90
CA ASP A 536 -18.55 -4.11 24.29
C ASP A 536 -18.32 -3.51 22.90
N SER A 537 -19.10 -3.94 21.91
CA SER A 537 -19.09 -3.34 20.57
C SER A 537 -20.09 -2.19 20.47
N GLY A 538 -19.64 -1.08 19.90
CA GLY A 538 -20.43 0.13 19.68
C GLY A 538 -20.17 0.75 18.31
N GLN A 539 -20.86 1.84 18.00
CA GLN A 539 -20.65 2.60 16.78
C GLN A 539 -20.63 4.09 17.12
N GLU A 540 -19.62 4.79 16.63
CA GLU A 540 -19.42 6.23 16.81
C GLU A 540 -19.03 6.84 15.46
N ASP A 541 -19.77 7.83 14.96
CA ASP A 541 -19.54 8.47 13.66
C ASP A 541 -19.26 7.46 12.53
N ASP A 542 -20.17 6.48 12.38
CA ASP A 542 -20.09 5.35 11.44
C ASP A 542 -18.85 4.45 11.58
N THR A 543 -18.10 4.60 12.66
CA THR A 543 -16.90 3.82 12.96
C THR A 543 -17.22 2.80 14.05
N LEU A 544 -16.92 1.53 13.78
CA LEU A 544 -17.01 0.48 14.79
C LEU A 544 -16.02 0.78 15.92
N THR A 545 -16.46 0.69 17.17
CA THR A 545 -15.62 0.88 18.36
C THR A 545 -15.73 -0.32 19.28
N PHE A 546 -14.63 -0.68 19.92
CA PHE A 546 -14.61 -1.64 21.02
C PHE A 546 -14.33 -0.90 22.32
N THR A 547 -15.22 -1.01 23.30
CA THR A 547 -14.99 -0.46 24.63
C THR A 547 -14.24 -1.47 25.48
N VAL A 548 -12.97 -1.21 25.75
CA VAL A 548 -12.08 -2.06 26.54
C VAL A 548 -11.75 -1.34 27.84
N ALA A 549 -12.11 -1.91 29.00
CA ALA A 549 -11.90 -1.29 30.31
C ALA A 549 -12.36 0.19 30.35
N GLY A 550 -13.55 0.47 29.79
CA GLY A 550 -14.14 1.81 29.72
C GLY A 550 -13.61 2.72 28.61
N HIS A 551 -12.66 2.28 27.79
CA HIS A 551 -12.04 3.08 26.72
C HIS A 551 -12.51 2.65 25.34
N ALA A 552 -13.01 3.59 24.55
CA ALA A 552 -13.36 3.36 23.16
C ALA A 552 -12.10 3.25 22.29
N LEU A 553 -11.89 2.09 21.69
CA LEU A 553 -10.85 1.84 20.70
C LEU A 553 -11.49 1.71 19.31
N PRO A 554 -11.22 2.65 18.37
CA PRO A 554 -11.74 2.56 17.01
C PRO A 554 -11.21 1.32 16.29
N VAL A 555 -12.11 0.61 15.61
CA VAL A 555 -11.81 -0.61 14.84
C VAL A 555 -11.75 -0.28 13.35
N ASP A 556 -10.61 -0.57 12.73
CA ASP A 556 -10.35 -0.35 11.31
C ASP A 556 -10.84 -1.56 10.48
N THR A 557 -12.14 -1.57 10.18
CA THR A 557 -12.78 -2.61 9.37
C THR A 557 -12.50 -2.47 7.87
N ASP A 558 -11.97 -1.32 7.43
CA ASP A 558 -11.57 -1.05 6.05
C ASP A 558 -10.34 -1.88 5.64
N ARG A 559 -9.46 -2.17 6.61
CA ARG A 559 -8.24 -2.99 6.44
C ARG A 559 -8.47 -4.50 6.40
N ILE A 560 -9.69 -4.97 6.65
CA ILE A 560 -9.97 -6.40 6.56
C ILE A 560 -10.00 -6.80 5.07
N PRO A 561 -9.22 -7.80 4.64
CA PRO A 561 -9.13 -8.18 3.23
C PRO A 561 -10.49 -8.57 2.64
N THR A 562 -10.76 -8.19 1.39
CA THR A 562 -11.93 -8.70 0.62
C THR A 562 -11.78 -10.18 0.28
N ALA A 563 -10.54 -10.67 0.26
CA ALA A 563 -10.18 -12.06 -0.02
C ALA A 563 -10.16 -12.93 1.25
N SER A 564 -11.12 -12.72 2.14
CA SER A 564 -11.18 -13.34 3.47
C SER A 564 -12.63 -13.65 3.88
N PRO A 565 -12.87 -14.66 4.75
CA PRO A 565 -14.18 -14.86 5.37
C PRO A 565 -14.47 -13.89 6.52
N LEU A 566 -13.48 -13.10 6.98
CA LEU A 566 -13.66 -12.10 8.02
C LEU A 566 -14.41 -10.87 7.47
N THR A 567 -15.56 -10.51 8.06
CA THR A 567 -16.38 -9.37 7.62
C THR A 567 -16.55 -8.34 8.75
N PRO A 568 -16.89 -7.06 8.45
CA PRO A 568 -17.16 -6.06 9.48
C PRO A 568 -18.26 -6.49 10.45
N GLU A 569 -19.30 -7.17 9.95
CA GLU A 569 -20.43 -7.64 10.74
C GLU A 569 -19.99 -8.74 11.72
N ALA A 570 -19.11 -9.65 11.28
CA ALA A 570 -18.55 -10.68 12.13
C ALA A 570 -17.66 -10.09 13.24
N VAL A 571 -16.91 -9.03 12.93
CA VAL A 571 -16.12 -8.29 13.92
C VAL A 571 -17.02 -7.57 14.92
N ALA A 572 -18.09 -6.90 14.46
CA ALA A 572 -19.05 -6.24 15.34
C ALA A 572 -19.77 -7.21 16.29
N ALA A 573 -20.03 -8.44 15.84
CA ALA A 573 -20.69 -9.50 16.61
C ALA A 573 -19.72 -10.39 17.42
N SER A 574 -18.43 -10.04 17.46
CA SER A 574 -17.40 -10.86 18.11
C SER A 574 -17.33 -10.67 19.63
N ARG A 575 -16.72 -11.64 20.32
CA ARG A 575 -16.49 -11.60 21.77
C ARG A 575 -15.02 -11.65 22.17
N ALA A 576 -14.17 -12.09 21.26
CA ALA A 576 -12.72 -12.07 21.39
C ALA A 576 -12.11 -11.69 20.04
N CYS A 577 -11.01 -10.95 20.07
CA CYS A 577 -10.33 -10.44 18.89
C CYS A 577 -8.82 -10.54 19.05
N VAL A 578 -8.15 -11.19 18.09
CA VAL A 578 -6.73 -10.96 17.80
C VAL A 578 -6.65 -9.83 16.81
N GLY A 579 -5.89 -8.78 17.13
CA GLY A 579 -5.73 -7.64 16.24
C GLY A 579 -4.32 -7.06 16.26
N LEU A 580 -4.09 -6.09 15.38
CA LEU A 580 -2.92 -5.23 15.38
C LEU A 580 -3.33 -3.86 15.89
N LEU A 581 -2.67 -3.41 16.95
CA LEU A 581 -2.74 -2.02 17.39
C LEU A 581 -1.89 -1.17 16.45
N ARG A 582 -2.51 -0.16 15.84
CA ARG A 582 -1.90 0.74 14.86
C ARG A 582 -2.09 2.19 15.23
N TRP A 583 -1.25 3.05 14.70
CA TRP A 583 -1.41 4.49 14.82
C TRP A 583 -1.50 5.15 13.44
N ASP A 584 -2.56 5.92 13.19
CA ASP A 584 -2.69 6.77 12.01
C ASP A 584 -3.71 7.89 12.26
N GLY A 585 -3.49 9.04 11.62
CA GLY A 585 -4.38 10.20 11.74
C GLY A 585 -4.52 10.71 13.19
N GLY A 586 -3.45 10.64 13.98
CA GLY A 586 -3.40 11.21 15.33
C GLY A 586 -3.86 10.30 16.46
N GLY A 587 -4.25 9.05 16.21
CA GLY A 587 -4.73 8.15 17.26
C GLY A 587 -4.54 6.67 16.97
N PHE A 588 -4.70 5.86 18.02
CA PHE A 588 -4.63 4.42 17.92
C PHE A 588 -5.91 3.81 17.35
N ARG A 589 -5.76 2.72 16.59
CA ARG A 589 -6.84 1.94 15.98
C ARG A 589 -6.52 0.46 16.04
N LEU A 590 -7.55 -0.37 16.13
CA LEU A 590 -7.44 -1.82 16.08
C LEU A 590 -7.72 -2.34 14.66
N GLN A 591 -6.75 -3.00 14.02
CA GLN A 591 -7.02 -3.83 12.84
C GLN A 591 -7.32 -5.26 13.28
N PRO A 592 -8.52 -5.81 13.01
CA PRO A 592 -8.84 -7.20 13.32
C PRO A 592 -8.07 -8.18 12.41
N LEU A 593 -7.46 -9.20 13.00
CA LEU A 593 -6.83 -10.33 12.30
C LEU A 593 -7.64 -11.62 12.43
N ALA A 594 -8.21 -11.86 13.61
CA ALA A 594 -9.07 -13.01 13.88
C ALA A 594 -10.08 -12.66 14.96
N VAL A 595 -11.29 -13.20 14.85
CA VAL A 595 -12.34 -13.01 15.86
C VAL A 595 -13.02 -14.31 16.23
N GLU A 596 -13.46 -14.41 17.47
CA GLU A 596 -14.42 -15.42 17.90
C GLU A 596 -15.83 -14.87 17.80
N THR A 597 -16.70 -15.53 17.03
CA THR A 597 -18.12 -15.21 16.93
C THR A 597 -18.98 -16.45 17.15
N THR A 598 -20.30 -16.28 17.25
CA THR A 598 -21.25 -17.37 17.46
C THR A 598 -22.08 -17.62 16.20
N VAL A 599 -21.95 -18.80 15.60
CA VAL A 599 -22.77 -19.24 14.47
C VAL A 599 -23.60 -20.44 14.89
N ARG A 600 -24.93 -20.35 14.77
CA ARG A 600 -25.87 -21.42 15.20
C ARG A 600 -25.59 -21.92 16.62
N ARG A 601 -25.35 -20.99 17.56
CA ARG A 601 -25.02 -21.25 18.97
C ARG A 601 -23.69 -21.99 19.22
N LYS A 602 -22.80 -22.07 18.23
CA LYS A 602 -21.44 -22.59 18.40
C LYS A 602 -20.42 -21.47 18.22
N ALA A 603 -19.40 -21.45 19.07
CA ALA A 603 -18.24 -20.58 18.88
C ALA A 603 -17.50 -21.00 17.60
N VAL A 604 -17.16 -20.03 16.77
CA VAL A 604 -16.42 -20.20 15.51
C VAL A 604 -15.39 -19.08 15.41
N ALA A 605 -14.15 -19.45 15.10
CA ALA A 605 -13.09 -18.50 14.78
C ALA A 605 -13.14 -18.13 13.28
N LEU A 606 -13.03 -16.84 12.98
CA LEU A 606 -12.92 -16.31 11.62
C LEU A 606 -11.61 -15.53 11.51
N HIS A 607 -10.79 -15.84 10.50
CA HIS A 607 -9.46 -15.26 10.33
C HIS A 607 -9.34 -14.51 9.01
N ALA A 608 -8.64 -13.38 9.03
CA ALA A 608 -8.26 -12.60 7.85
C ALA A 608 -7.54 -13.47 6.80
N GLY A 609 -6.63 -14.34 7.26
CA GLY A 609 -5.83 -15.24 6.42
C GLY A 609 -6.43 -16.61 6.13
N ALA A 610 -7.67 -16.91 6.50
CA ALA A 610 -8.24 -18.26 6.40
C ALA A 610 -8.29 -18.83 4.96
N TRP A 611 -8.33 -17.98 3.93
CA TRP A 611 -8.32 -18.42 2.52
C TRP A 611 -6.91 -18.44 1.91
N ALA A 612 -5.86 -18.05 2.64
CA ALA A 612 -4.52 -17.89 2.09
C ALA A 612 -3.94 -19.22 1.56
N GLY A 613 -4.13 -20.31 2.31
CA GLY A 613 -3.77 -21.68 1.91
C GLY A 613 -4.70 -22.36 0.91
N GLY A 614 -5.84 -21.75 0.60
CA GLY A 614 -6.98 -22.39 -0.09
C GLY A 614 -8.17 -22.52 0.86
N THR A 615 -9.35 -22.77 0.29
CA THR A 615 -10.60 -22.78 1.08
C THR A 615 -11.62 -23.77 0.54
N THR A 616 -12.42 -24.34 1.44
CA THR A 616 -13.62 -25.15 1.12
C THR A 616 -14.91 -24.33 1.23
N ASP A 617 -14.82 -23.07 1.65
CA ASP A 617 -15.95 -22.15 1.69
C ASP A 617 -16.47 -21.87 0.27
N LYS A 618 -17.78 -21.96 0.06
CA LYS A 618 -18.38 -21.83 -1.28
C LYS A 618 -18.16 -20.45 -1.90
N VAL A 619 -18.16 -19.40 -1.08
CA VAL A 619 -17.92 -18.03 -1.56
C VAL A 619 -16.46 -17.88 -1.94
N GLY A 620 -15.56 -18.33 -1.07
CA GLY A 620 -14.12 -18.37 -1.32
C GLY A 620 -13.76 -19.15 -2.60
N VAL A 621 -14.26 -20.38 -2.76
CA VAL A 621 -14.01 -21.22 -3.95
C VAL A 621 -14.48 -20.53 -5.24
N ARG A 622 -15.63 -19.86 -5.22
CA ARG A 622 -16.14 -19.13 -6.40
C ARG A 622 -15.26 -17.93 -6.72
N ALA A 623 -14.81 -17.18 -5.70
CA ALA A 623 -13.93 -16.05 -5.87
C ALA A 623 -12.55 -16.48 -6.41
N GLU A 624 -11.97 -17.56 -5.86
CA GLU A 624 -10.72 -18.14 -6.34
C GLU A 624 -10.82 -18.58 -7.80
N LYS A 625 -11.89 -19.32 -8.17
CA LYS A 625 -12.08 -19.76 -9.56
C LYS A 625 -12.09 -18.58 -10.55
N ALA A 626 -12.87 -17.54 -10.25
CA ALA A 626 -12.94 -16.36 -11.10
C ALA A 626 -11.58 -15.65 -11.24
N ALA A 627 -10.80 -15.63 -10.16
CA ALA A 627 -9.49 -15.01 -10.16
C ALA A 627 -8.42 -15.85 -10.89
N THR A 628 -8.47 -17.18 -10.77
CA THR A 628 -7.60 -18.11 -11.50
C THR A 628 -7.78 -17.96 -13.01
N ASP A 629 -9.02 -17.81 -13.50
CA ASP A 629 -9.28 -17.56 -14.91
C ASP A 629 -8.60 -16.26 -15.39
N ALA A 630 -8.66 -15.19 -14.59
CA ALA A 630 -8.03 -13.91 -14.91
C ALA A 630 -6.49 -14.01 -14.96
N VAL A 631 -5.86 -14.60 -13.94
CA VAL A 631 -4.40 -14.79 -13.86
C VAL A 631 -3.92 -15.69 -15.01
N THR A 632 -4.66 -16.76 -15.33
CA THR A 632 -4.32 -17.68 -16.43
C THR A 632 -4.33 -16.96 -17.77
N VAL A 633 -5.36 -16.15 -18.06
CA VAL A 633 -5.43 -15.35 -19.30
C VAL A 633 -4.24 -14.40 -19.42
N LEU A 634 -3.83 -13.75 -18.33
CA LEU A 634 -2.68 -12.84 -18.37
C LEU A 634 -1.36 -13.59 -18.53
N ARG A 635 -1.14 -14.71 -17.83
CA ARG A 635 0.07 -15.54 -17.97
C ARG A 635 0.21 -16.14 -19.36
N GLU A 636 -0.87 -16.63 -19.96
CA GLU A 636 -0.84 -17.12 -21.35
C GLU A 636 -0.39 -16.01 -22.32
N ARG A 637 -0.92 -14.79 -22.12
CA ARG A 637 -0.52 -13.63 -22.92
C ARG A 637 0.92 -13.22 -22.70
N ALA A 638 1.36 -13.16 -21.44
CA ALA A 638 2.75 -12.89 -21.10
C ALA A 638 3.69 -13.87 -21.82
N GLY A 639 3.39 -15.17 -21.76
CA GLY A 639 4.16 -16.22 -22.43
C GLY A 639 4.23 -16.09 -23.95
N ARG A 640 3.22 -15.52 -24.63
CA ARG A 640 3.22 -15.34 -26.10
C ARG A 640 3.76 -13.99 -26.56
N LEU A 641 3.56 -12.93 -25.77
CA LEU A 641 3.86 -11.55 -26.17
C LEU A 641 5.20 -11.03 -25.65
N LEU A 642 5.72 -11.57 -24.54
CA LEU A 642 7.02 -11.14 -23.98
C LEU A 642 8.21 -11.97 -24.52
N ARG A 643 7.96 -13.14 -25.11
CA ARG A 643 8.99 -14.04 -25.67
C ARG A 643 9.35 -13.70 -27.13
N LYS A 644 8.90 -12.56 -27.64
CA LYS A 644 9.19 -12.03 -28.97
C LYS A 644 9.93 -10.70 -28.80
#